data_AF-A0A8C9JUE7-F1
#
_entry.id   AF-A0A8C9JUE7-F1
#
_cell.length_a   1.000
_cell.length_b   1.000
_cell.length_c   1.000
_cell.angle_alpha   90.00
_cell.angle_beta   90.00
_cell.angle_gamma   90.00
#
_symmetry.space_group_name_H-M   'P 1'
#
loop_
_entity.id
_entity.type
_entity.pdbx_description
1 polymer ?
#
loop_
_entity_poly.entity_id
_entity_poly.type
_entity_poly.pdbx_seq_one_letter_code
_entity_poly.pdbx_strand_id
1 'polypeptide(L)'
;MCPLPTLPKTHHFCPSQLSLDPLGPAWDCPLASKDLEEEEGPWGGGAGLPPPGCFSGSWRHDVGLDCKGSLEGAEARAWTVYHYSLLQSCLQQAGLPETQDRSQVPRTGCPGAEVTLCILGSPSTFLSVLLEGGVQSPGNMLLCLSPAWLMKVPAPGQPGESALLVSKAVSFYPGGLTFLDDFVPPRQATYFLAGLGLGPGRGREAAELARDLTCPTGASAELARLLEDRLLTRRLLAQQGGVAVPATLAFTYKPPALLRVGDASPGLRLVELSGKEGQETLVKEEVEAFLRSEALGDALQVAVKLSGWRWRGRQALRLYSRKELGTVVDMVLALLEKLEEEESVLVEAVCPPARLPPPGPELAVRICAVVCRTQGDRPLLSKVVCSVGREDRPLRHQSSLPQTLEVALARFGLGEATQVAVGRGLSWACPLGASEPRSRGGARRPAQGQKSKLFGLWPRSAPAGRKRGPRGGHRALRGKKKPALEGWGEGLHLVESDPNHFASQLVQTFIHFDVTEHRRDEENARLLAELVRARGLQLDGCFSYWDDCLVLTALLCQELGLPCSPPAAMRLAKQKSCTQLHLLRCHGPPWPAPSLHAVPCCPLESEADVERAVHQVPLPGVMKLEFGAGAVGVRLVEDAPQCHEHFSRITRDLQGEADHPGIGLGWGNAMLLMEFIEGTEHDVDLVVYGGRLLAAFVSDNGPTRLPGFTETAACMPTGLAPEQEAQLVQAAFRCCLGCGLLDGVFNVELKLTRAGPKLIEINPRMGGFYLRDWILELYGVDLLLAAAMVACGLRPALPTHPRARGHLVGVMCLASQHLQALSSTASRETLQALHDQGLLRFNLLEEVLVPGEYEEPYCSVACAGPSLAEARLRLLGLCQGLGIDGPHYPVAHFLSHFK
;
A
#
# COMPACT_ATOMS: atom_id res chain seq x y z
N MET A 1 -5.53 45.90 21.25
CA MET A 1 -6.86 46.07 21.85
C MET A 1 -7.92 45.72 20.81
N CYS A 2 -8.93 44.95 21.23
CA CYS A 2 -10.16 44.52 20.53
C CYS A 2 -10.00 43.47 19.40
N PRO A 3 -10.97 42.56 19.21
CA PRO A 3 -11.16 41.37 20.05
C PRO A 3 -11.38 40.07 19.23
N LEU A 4 -11.10 38.91 19.85
CA LEU A 4 -11.51 37.60 19.33
C LEU A 4 -13.02 37.38 19.59
N PRO A 5 -13.78 36.79 18.64
CA PRO A 5 -15.21 36.61 18.77
C PRO A 5 -15.58 35.51 19.77
N THR A 6 -16.60 35.80 20.55
CA THR A 6 -17.27 34.95 21.53
C THR A 6 -17.96 33.75 20.87
N LEU A 7 -17.62 32.54 21.31
CA LEU A 7 -18.43 31.33 21.10
C LEU A 7 -19.60 31.30 22.10
N PRO A 8 -20.79 30.80 21.70
CA PRO A 8 -21.98 30.78 22.55
C PRO A 8 -21.87 29.78 23.70
N LYS A 9 -22.51 30.13 24.82
CA LYS A 9 -22.63 29.33 26.04
C LYS A 9 -23.60 28.16 25.88
N THR A 10 -23.36 27.12 26.70
CA THR A 10 -24.19 25.94 27.04
C THR A 10 -24.17 24.78 26.02
N HIS A 11 -23.81 23.53 26.33
CA HIS A 11 -23.95 22.73 27.55
C HIS A 11 -22.64 22.13 28.08
N HIS A 12 -22.54 22.01 29.42
CA HIS A 12 -21.46 21.30 30.09
C HIS A 12 -21.48 19.80 29.74
N PHE A 13 -20.53 19.35 28.91
CA PHE A 13 -20.11 17.94 28.87
C PHE A 13 -18.74 17.85 29.56
N CYS A 14 -18.70 17.21 30.73
CA CYS A 14 -17.47 16.84 31.41
C CYS A 14 -16.61 15.94 30.50
N PRO A 15 -15.30 16.14 30.39
CA PRO A 15 -14.41 15.13 29.81
C PRO A 15 -14.32 13.96 30.80
N SER A 16 -14.97 12.84 30.48
CA SER A 16 -14.96 11.63 31.27
C SER A 16 -13.63 10.87 31.14
N GLN A 17 -12.83 10.98 32.21
CA GLN A 17 -12.07 9.91 32.88
C GLN A 17 -11.03 9.08 32.10
N LEU A 18 -9.75 9.43 32.34
CA LEU A 18 -8.60 8.53 32.36
C LEU A 18 -8.69 7.59 33.57
N SER A 19 -9.27 6.40 33.38
CA SER A 19 -9.06 5.25 34.28
C SER A 19 -8.25 4.17 33.55
N LEU A 20 -7.06 3.84 34.08
CA LEU A 20 -6.14 2.84 33.53
C LEU A 20 -6.37 1.42 34.07
N ASP A 21 -7.51 1.13 34.72
CA ASP A 21 -7.85 -0.23 35.15
C ASP A 21 -9.28 -0.60 34.69
N PRO A 22 -9.48 -1.61 33.82
CA PRO A 22 -10.83 -2.02 33.40
C PRO A 22 -11.55 -2.76 34.52
N LEU A 23 -12.62 -2.17 35.06
CA LEU A 23 -13.62 -2.82 35.90
C LEU A 23 -14.55 -3.67 35.01
N GLY A 24 -14.62 -4.99 35.24
CA GLY A 24 -15.50 -5.91 34.49
C GLY A 24 -16.68 -6.43 35.34
N PRO A 25 -17.75 -6.97 34.73
CA PRO A 25 -18.95 -7.39 35.44
C PRO A 25 -18.89 -8.89 35.78
N ALA A 26 -18.45 -9.23 37.00
CA ALA A 26 -18.79 -10.48 37.69
C ALA A 26 -18.46 -10.30 39.17
N TRP A 27 -19.50 -10.16 39.99
CA TRP A 27 -19.41 -9.95 41.43
C TRP A 27 -20.46 -10.86 42.06
N ASP A 28 -20.01 -11.95 42.67
CA ASP A 28 -20.68 -12.64 43.79
C ASP A 28 -19.87 -13.90 44.15
N CYS A 29 -19.24 -13.91 45.33
CA CYS A 29 -19.31 -14.99 46.33
C CYS A 29 -18.34 -14.79 47.51
N PRO A 30 -18.68 -15.29 48.72
CA PRO A 30 -18.10 -14.87 49.98
C PRO A 30 -16.91 -15.72 50.45
N LEU A 31 -16.14 -15.15 51.38
CA LEU A 31 -14.95 -15.68 52.04
C LEU A 31 -15.13 -17.11 52.60
N ALA A 32 -14.19 -18.00 52.25
CA ALA A 32 -13.75 -19.08 53.14
C ALA A 32 -12.22 -19.23 53.04
N SER A 33 -11.61 -19.25 54.21
CA SER A 33 -10.18 -19.38 54.47
C SER A 33 -9.64 -20.77 54.12
N LYS A 34 -8.54 -20.83 53.38
CA LYS A 34 -7.23 -21.41 53.76
C LYS A 34 -6.47 -21.77 52.48
N ASP A 35 -5.20 -21.40 52.51
CA ASP A 35 -4.13 -21.84 51.62
C ASP A 35 -4.16 -21.29 50.18
N LEU A 36 -3.01 -20.71 49.83
CA LEU A 36 -2.62 -20.26 48.50
C LEU A 36 -2.46 -21.49 47.61
N GLU A 37 -3.55 -22.04 47.08
CA GLU A 37 -3.49 -22.97 45.96
C GLU A 37 -4.43 -22.54 44.84
N GLU A 38 -3.90 -22.68 43.64
CA GLU A 38 -4.50 -22.41 42.35
C GLU A 38 -5.78 -23.25 42.18
N GLU A 39 -6.95 -22.61 42.13
CA GLU A 39 -8.11 -23.24 41.48
C GLU A 39 -8.57 -22.43 40.27
N GLU A 40 -8.35 -23.07 39.13
CA GLU A 40 -8.64 -22.66 37.77
C GLU A 40 -10.16 -22.60 37.53
N GLY A 41 -10.68 -21.42 37.19
CA GLY A 41 -11.96 -21.32 36.47
C GLY A 41 -11.78 -21.68 34.97
N PRO A 42 -12.86 -21.89 34.18
CA PRO A 42 -12.78 -22.43 32.81
C PRO A 42 -12.11 -21.53 31.75
N TRP A 43 -11.44 -20.48 32.19
CA TRP A 43 -10.55 -19.62 31.39
C TRP A 43 -9.18 -19.48 32.08
N GLY A 44 -8.69 -20.58 32.65
CA GLY A 44 -7.35 -20.73 33.20
C GLY A 44 -6.32 -20.62 32.08
N GLY A 45 -5.76 -19.42 31.91
CA GLY A 45 -4.53 -19.22 31.14
C GLY A 45 -3.36 -19.77 31.94
N GLY A 46 -3.08 -21.06 31.75
CA GLY A 46 -1.88 -21.73 32.25
C GLY A 46 -0.59 -21.11 31.68
N ALA A 47 0.48 -21.34 32.43
CA ALA A 47 1.82 -20.80 32.31
C ALA A 47 2.47 -20.79 30.90
N GLY A 48 3.27 -19.75 30.66
CA GLY A 48 4.42 -19.70 29.73
C GLY A 48 4.20 -19.74 28.22
N LEU A 49 3.12 -20.37 27.73
CA LEU A 49 2.97 -20.64 26.29
C LEU A 49 2.04 -19.65 25.57
N PRO A 50 2.30 -19.32 24.29
CA PRO A 50 1.43 -18.46 23.50
C PRO A 50 0.06 -19.13 23.25
N PRO A 51 -1.02 -18.34 23.06
CA PRO A 51 -2.37 -18.89 22.89
C PRO A 51 -2.45 -19.84 21.68
N PRO A 52 -3.03 -21.05 21.83
CA PRO A 52 -3.15 -22.00 20.73
C PRO A 52 -4.18 -21.53 19.69
N GLY A 53 -3.79 -21.52 18.41
CA GLY A 53 -4.70 -21.58 17.27
C GLY A 53 -5.35 -20.28 16.75
N CYS A 54 -4.58 -19.25 16.36
CA CYS A 54 -5.18 -18.01 15.81
C CYS A 54 -4.82 -17.63 14.36
N PHE A 55 -3.97 -18.38 13.66
CA PHE A 55 -3.54 -17.97 12.32
C PHE A 55 -3.76 -19.11 11.31
N SER A 56 -4.85 -19.01 10.55
CA SER A 56 -5.17 -19.93 9.45
C SER A 56 -4.55 -19.42 8.15
N GLY A 57 -3.45 -20.03 7.70
CA GLY A 57 -3.00 -19.86 6.32
C GLY A 57 -1.85 -20.77 5.94
N SER A 58 -1.65 -20.88 4.63
CA SER A 58 -0.77 -21.85 3.97
C SER A 58 0.65 -21.31 3.74
N TRP A 59 1.26 -20.69 4.75
CA TRP A 59 2.65 -20.20 4.68
C TRP A 59 3.63 -21.25 5.18
N ARG A 60 4.92 -21.10 4.86
CA ARG A 60 5.93 -22.14 5.15
C ARG A 60 6.19 -22.22 6.66
N HIS A 61 6.00 -23.41 7.24
CA HIS A 61 6.36 -23.69 8.64
C HIS A 61 7.82 -24.14 8.81
N ASP A 62 8.51 -24.47 7.71
CA ASP A 62 9.88 -24.98 7.70
C ASP A 62 10.93 -23.83 7.64
N VAL A 63 10.84 -22.86 8.56
CA VAL A 63 11.76 -21.70 8.61
C VAL A 63 12.68 -21.80 9.82
N GLY A 64 13.99 -21.60 9.61
CA GLY A 64 15.01 -21.68 10.67
C GLY A 64 15.03 -20.46 11.59
N LEU A 65 14.19 -20.43 12.62
CA LEU A 65 14.07 -19.29 13.55
C LEU A 65 15.13 -19.26 14.66
N ASP A 66 15.86 -20.37 14.89
CA ASP A 66 16.85 -20.48 15.96
C ASP A 66 18.16 -19.72 15.62
N CYS A 67 18.85 -19.17 16.63
CA CYS A 67 20.18 -18.59 16.42
C CYS A 67 21.28 -19.67 16.38
N LYS A 68 22.12 -19.65 15.33
CA LYS A 68 23.28 -20.54 15.20
C LYS A 68 24.29 -20.23 16.33
N GLY A 69 24.31 -21.06 17.38
CA GLY A 69 25.26 -20.96 18.50
C GLY A 69 24.68 -20.59 19.87
N SER A 70 23.36 -20.41 20.00
CA SER A 70 22.67 -20.18 21.29
C SER A 70 21.51 -21.15 21.48
N LEU A 71 21.43 -21.80 22.65
CA LEU A 71 20.31 -22.68 23.01
C LEU A 71 19.16 -21.83 23.55
N GLU A 72 18.16 -21.56 22.72
CA GLU A 72 16.88 -21.00 23.18
C GLU A 72 16.08 -22.06 23.95
N GLY A 73 15.51 -21.69 25.11
CA GLY A 73 14.57 -22.54 25.83
C GLY A 73 13.30 -22.81 25.02
N ALA A 74 12.64 -23.95 25.26
CA ALA A 74 11.45 -24.38 24.52
C ALA A 74 10.32 -23.33 24.52
N GLU A 75 10.15 -22.61 25.63
CA GLU A 75 9.17 -21.54 25.78
C GLU A 75 9.50 -20.32 24.89
N ALA A 76 10.77 -19.88 24.88
CA ALA A 76 11.21 -18.77 24.05
C ALA A 76 10.99 -19.06 22.56
N ARG A 77 11.29 -20.30 22.14
CA ARG A 77 11.08 -20.77 20.77
C ARG A 77 9.61 -20.73 20.36
N ALA A 78 8.69 -21.16 21.25
CA ALA A 78 7.26 -21.12 20.98
C ALA A 78 6.76 -19.69 20.69
N TRP A 79 7.26 -18.71 21.45
CA TRP A 79 6.95 -17.29 21.23
C TRP A 79 7.56 -16.71 19.97
N THR A 80 8.79 -17.09 19.62
CA THR A 80 9.43 -16.68 18.36
C THR A 80 8.61 -17.16 17.17
N VAL A 81 8.17 -18.43 17.19
CA VAL A 81 7.26 -19.02 16.18
C VAL A 81 5.93 -18.27 16.13
N TYR A 82 5.35 -17.94 17.29
CA TYR A 82 4.12 -17.18 17.38
C TYR A 82 4.26 -15.79 16.74
N HIS A 83 5.31 -15.04 17.07
CA HIS A 83 5.54 -13.71 16.49
C HIS A 83 5.83 -13.76 15.00
N TYR A 84 6.57 -14.77 14.53
CA TYR A 84 6.80 -14.96 13.10
C TYR A 84 5.47 -15.23 12.37
N SER A 85 4.62 -16.10 12.92
CA SER A 85 3.29 -16.39 12.38
C SER A 85 2.38 -15.15 12.38
N LEU A 86 2.45 -14.35 13.45
CA LEU A 86 1.72 -13.08 13.56
C LEU A 86 2.20 -12.07 12.50
N LEU A 87 3.50 -12.00 12.22
CA LEU A 87 4.05 -11.17 11.14
C LEU A 87 3.49 -11.61 9.78
N GLN A 88 3.53 -12.91 9.47
CA GLN A 88 3.00 -13.42 8.19
C GLN A 88 1.52 -13.08 8.02
N SER A 89 0.72 -13.25 9.09
CA SER A 89 -0.69 -12.88 9.09
C SER A 89 -0.90 -11.37 8.87
N CYS A 90 -0.08 -10.53 9.51
CA CYS A 90 -0.12 -9.08 9.33
C CYS A 90 0.23 -8.64 7.90
N LEU A 91 1.25 -9.24 7.29
CA LEU A 91 1.65 -8.97 5.90
C LEU A 91 0.54 -9.38 4.92
N GLN A 92 0.00 -10.60 5.08
CA GLN A 92 -1.09 -11.12 4.26
C GLN A 92 -2.33 -10.22 4.30
N GLN A 93 -2.74 -9.76 5.49
CA GLN A 93 -3.88 -8.86 5.65
C GLN A 93 -3.65 -7.48 5.03
N ALA A 94 -2.40 -7.02 5.00
CA ALA A 94 -2.02 -5.78 4.33
C ALA A 94 -1.90 -5.92 2.81
N GLY A 95 -2.10 -7.13 2.26
CA GLY A 95 -1.89 -7.43 0.83
C GLY A 95 -0.41 -7.38 0.43
N LEU A 96 0.48 -7.64 1.38
CA LEU A 96 1.94 -7.62 1.21
C LEU A 96 2.49 -9.05 1.07
N PRO A 97 3.65 -9.23 0.39
CA PRO A 97 4.27 -10.54 0.23
C PRO A 97 4.72 -11.15 1.57
N GLU A 98 4.79 -12.48 1.61
CA GLU A 98 5.33 -13.25 2.74
C GLU A 98 6.83 -12.94 2.95
N THR A 99 7.31 -13.07 4.19
CA THR A 99 8.73 -12.92 4.51
C THR A 99 9.55 -14.00 3.81
N GLN A 100 10.57 -13.59 3.06
CA GLN A 100 11.48 -14.52 2.41
C GLN A 100 12.61 -14.94 3.36
N ASP A 101 12.90 -16.24 3.45
CA ASP A 101 14.00 -16.76 4.26
C ASP A 101 15.34 -16.66 3.49
N ARG A 102 16.25 -15.80 3.97
CA ARG A 102 17.62 -15.66 3.47
C ARG A 102 18.67 -16.13 4.48
N SER A 103 18.27 -16.76 5.59
CA SER A 103 19.18 -17.22 6.65
C SER A 103 20.21 -18.27 6.19
N GLN A 104 19.99 -18.89 5.03
CA GLN A 104 20.95 -19.82 4.40
C GLN A 104 22.13 -19.11 3.72
N VAL A 105 22.01 -17.82 3.40
CA VAL A 105 23.06 -17.00 2.81
C VAL A 105 23.31 -15.80 3.73
N PRO A 106 24.17 -15.96 4.76
CA PRO A 106 24.41 -14.91 5.74
C PRO A 106 24.87 -13.62 5.08
N ARG A 107 24.32 -12.49 5.55
CA ARG A 107 24.64 -11.15 5.09
C ARG A 107 26.04 -10.79 5.58
N THR A 108 26.98 -10.67 4.63
CA THR A 108 28.34 -10.20 4.87
C THR A 108 28.47 -8.73 4.43
N GLY A 109 28.99 -7.88 5.32
CA GLY A 109 29.16 -6.44 5.08
C GLY A 109 27.92 -5.58 5.34
N CYS A 110 28.14 -4.25 5.44
CA CYS A 110 27.11 -3.24 5.64
C CYS A 110 26.81 -2.53 4.31
N PRO A 111 25.63 -2.72 3.68
CA PRO A 111 25.24 -1.89 2.55
C PRO A 111 24.85 -0.50 3.08
N GLY A 112 25.81 0.42 3.13
CA GLY A 112 25.59 1.86 3.06
C GLY A 112 24.80 2.57 4.17
N ALA A 113 24.95 2.25 5.46
CA ALA A 113 24.32 3.06 6.51
C ALA A 113 25.17 3.30 7.75
N GLU A 114 25.31 4.57 8.11
CA GLU A 114 25.67 5.06 9.45
C GLU A 114 24.58 4.72 10.50
N VAL A 115 23.43 4.16 10.09
CA VAL A 115 22.24 3.94 10.93
C VAL A 115 21.69 2.51 10.81
N THR A 116 21.46 1.85 11.95
CA THR A 116 20.78 0.56 12.12
C THR A 116 19.71 0.70 13.21
N LEU A 117 18.43 0.60 12.85
CA LEU A 117 17.32 0.65 13.81
C LEU A 117 16.87 -0.76 14.17
N CYS A 118 17.02 -1.13 15.44
CA CYS A 118 16.63 -2.44 15.96
C CYS A 118 15.37 -2.33 16.79
N ILE A 119 14.32 -3.06 16.41
CA ILE A 119 13.07 -3.19 17.15
C ILE A 119 12.96 -4.59 17.75
N LEU A 120 12.83 -4.69 19.07
CA LEU A 120 12.46 -5.93 19.77
C LEU A 120 11.00 -5.86 20.23
N GLY A 121 10.12 -6.65 19.62
CA GLY A 121 8.72 -6.70 20.07
C GLY A 121 7.75 -7.34 19.10
N SER A 122 6.45 -7.22 19.43
CA SER A 122 5.38 -7.80 18.61
C SER A 122 5.32 -7.11 17.23
N PRO A 123 5.36 -7.89 16.13
CA PRO A 123 5.26 -7.34 14.78
C PRO A 123 3.98 -6.51 14.59
N SER A 124 2.85 -6.93 15.18
CA SER A 124 1.57 -6.22 15.07
C SER A 124 1.62 -4.78 15.61
N THR A 125 2.42 -4.54 16.65
CA THR A 125 2.60 -3.22 17.27
C THR A 125 3.43 -2.30 16.40
N PHE A 126 4.50 -2.83 15.80
CA PHE A 126 5.50 -2.02 15.12
C PHE A 126 5.38 -2.03 13.60
N LEU A 127 4.46 -2.82 13.02
CA LEU A 127 4.37 -3.04 11.57
C LEU A 127 4.40 -1.75 10.76
N SER A 128 3.65 -0.73 11.17
CA SER A 128 3.57 0.55 10.45
C SER A 128 4.92 1.27 10.43
N VAL A 129 5.60 1.30 11.58
CA VAL A 129 6.91 1.94 11.73
C VAL A 129 7.97 1.14 10.99
N LEU A 130 7.89 -0.18 11.02
CA LEU A 130 8.78 -1.09 10.29
C LEU A 130 8.64 -0.93 8.77
N LEU A 131 7.42 -0.85 8.26
CA LEU A 131 7.15 -0.64 6.83
C LEU A 131 7.65 0.73 6.37
N GLU A 132 7.32 1.80 7.09
CA GLU A 132 7.79 3.15 6.77
C GLU A 132 9.31 3.27 6.88
N GLY A 133 9.89 2.73 7.96
CA GLY A 133 11.34 2.68 8.15
C GLY A 133 12.04 1.87 7.06
N GLY A 134 11.41 0.81 6.55
CA GLY A 134 11.91 0.06 5.39
C GLY A 134 11.88 0.85 4.08
N VAL A 135 10.92 1.77 3.91
CA VAL A 135 10.89 2.70 2.78
C VAL A 135 12.02 3.72 2.88
N GLN A 136 12.18 4.34 4.05
CA GLN A 136 13.15 5.42 4.28
C GLN A 136 14.60 4.91 4.41
N SER A 137 14.79 3.70 4.95
CA SER A 137 16.10 3.10 5.17
C SER A 137 16.08 1.58 4.86
N PRO A 138 16.05 1.22 3.57
CA PRO A 138 15.93 -0.17 3.12
C PRO A 138 16.98 -1.09 3.73
N GLY A 139 16.54 -2.17 4.38
CA GLY A 139 17.43 -3.15 5.01
C GLY A 139 18.09 -2.72 6.31
N ASN A 140 17.81 -1.51 6.80
CA ASN A 140 18.35 -0.98 8.07
C ASN A 140 17.32 -0.97 9.20
N MET A 141 16.06 -1.23 8.87
CA MET A 141 14.96 -1.40 9.82
C MET A 141 14.80 -2.88 10.17
N LEU A 142 15.20 -3.26 11.38
CA LEU A 142 15.36 -4.65 11.81
C LEU A 142 14.35 -4.99 12.90
N LEU A 143 13.47 -5.97 12.65
CA LEU A 143 12.60 -6.56 13.66
C LEU A 143 13.24 -7.83 14.22
N CYS A 144 13.58 -7.80 15.50
CA CYS A 144 14.01 -8.97 16.27
C CYS A 144 12.79 -9.61 16.95
N LEU A 145 12.56 -10.89 16.66
CA LEU A 145 11.44 -11.64 17.24
C LEU A 145 11.81 -12.32 18.57
N SER A 146 13.12 -12.47 18.83
CA SER A 146 13.69 -13.07 20.03
C SER A 146 14.83 -12.22 20.59
N PRO A 147 14.93 -12.08 21.93
CA PRO A 147 16.11 -11.49 22.58
C PRO A 147 17.41 -12.25 22.27
N ALA A 148 17.37 -13.56 22.02
CA ALA A 148 18.58 -14.34 21.74
C ALA A 148 19.21 -14.00 20.37
N TRP A 149 18.53 -13.21 19.55
CA TRP A 149 19.08 -12.66 18.31
C TRP A 149 19.97 -11.44 18.55
N LEU A 150 19.98 -10.91 19.78
CA LEU A 150 20.72 -9.74 20.21
C LEU A 150 21.87 -10.14 21.15
N MET A 151 22.97 -9.40 21.10
CA MET A 151 24.11 -9.57 21.97
C MET A 151 24.59 -8.21 22.48
N LYS A 152 24.71 -8.07 23.80
CA LYS A 152 25.26 -6.86 24.43
C LYS A 152 26.75 -7.06 24.68
N VAL A 153 27.58 -6.14 24.18
CA VAL A 153 29.05 -6.21 24.30
C VAL A 153 29.60 -4.91 24.89
N PRO A 154 30.68 -4.93 25.70
CA PRO A 154 31.29 -3.71 26.22
C PRO A 154 31.69 -2.74 25.10
N ALA A 155 31.33 -1.46 25.26
CA ALA A 155 31.68 -0.44 24.27
C ALA A 155 33.18 -0.08 24.34
N PRO A 156 33.89 0.02 23.20
CA PRO A 156 35.29 0.45 23.20
C PRO A 156 35.40 1.91 23.67
N GLY A 157 36.13 2.16 24.76
CA GLY A 157 36.46 3.52 25.21
C GLY A 157 35.44 4.23 26.11
N GLN A 158 34.31 3.59 26.46
CA GLN A 158 33.30 4.15 27.38
C GLN A 158 33.04 3.18 28.55
N PRO A 159 33.66 3.39 29.73
CA PRO A 159 33.49 2.52 30.88
C PRO A 159 32.04 2.53 31.37
N GLY A 160 31.40 1.35 31.41
CA GLY A 160 30.02 1.20 31.87
C GLY A 160 28.98 1.18 30.75
N GLU A 161 29.33 1.55 29.51
CA GLU A 161 28.43 1.50 28.36
C GLU A 161 28.63 0.23 27.53
N SER A 162 27.58 -0.19 26.80
CA SER A 162 27.58 -1.37 25.96
C SER A 162 27.01 -1.09 24.58
N ALA A 163 27.59 -1.71 23.55
CA ALA A 163 27.00 -1.76 22.21
C ALA A 163 26.05 -2.97 22.10
N LEU A 164 24.97 -2.80 21.34
CA LEU A 164 24.03 -3.88 21.03
C LEU A 164 24.29 -4.38 19.61
N LEU A 165 24.54 -5.68 19.47
CA LEU A 165 24.78 -6.36 18.20
C LEU A 165 23.58 -7.23 17.81
N VAL A 166 23.26 -7.27 16.53
CA VAL A 166 22.14 -8.00 15.93
C VAL A 166 22.70 -9.12 15.06
N SER A 167 22.44 -10.36 15.45
CA SER A 167 22.91 -11.57 14.74
C SER A 167 21.88 -12.12 13.76
N LYS A 168 20.60 -11.91 14.03
CA LYS A 168 19.47 -12.33 13.19
C LYS A 168 18.34 -11.30 13.31
N ALA A 169 17.65 -11.00 12.23
CA ALA A 169 16.43 -10.18 12.27
C ALA A 169 15.58 -10.38 11.02
N VAL A 170 14.33 -9.94 11.08
CA VAL A 170 13.55 -9.66 9.87
C VAL A 170 13.85 -8.23 9.43
N SER A 171 14.49 -8.07 8.28
CA SER A 171 14.78 -6.76 7.70
C SER A 171 13.64 -6.28 6.80
N PHE A 172 13.36 -4.97 6.82
CA PHE A 172 12.26 -4.35 6.06
C PHE A 172 12.78 -3.50 4.90
N TYR A 173 12.07 -3.57 3.78
CA TYR A 173 12.38 -2.87 2.52
C TYR A 173 11.12 -2.18 1.97
N PRO A 174 11.27 -1.23 1.02
CA PRO A 174 10.13 -0.68 0.29
C PRO A 174 9.40 -1.82 -0.45
N GLY A 175 8.11 -1.69 -0.71
CA GLY A 175 7.33 -2.81 -1.25
C GLY A 175 6.56 -3.61 -0.19
N GLY A 176 6.87 -3.41 1.10
CA GLY A 176 6.47 -4.34 2.16
C GLY A 176 7.22 -5.67 2.13
N LEU A 177 8.35 -5.68 1.42
CA LEU A 177 9.26 -6.82 1.39
C LEU A 177 9.95 -6.97 2.73
N THR A 178 9.97 -8.22 3.19
CA THR A 178 10.61 -8.59 4.44
C THR A 178 11.49 -9.81 4.21
N PHE A 179 12.66 -9.81 4.84
CA PHE A 179 13.61 -10.91 4.72
C PHE A 179 14.10 -11.35 6.08
N LEU A 180 14.08 -12.65 6.35
CA LEU A 180 14.75 -13.21 7.51
C LEU A 180 16.24 -13.35 7.19
N ASP A 181 17.08 -12.55 7.85
CA ASP A 181 18.52 -12.47 7.59
C ASP A 181 19.34 -12.93 8.81
N ASP A 182 20.41 -13.68 8.53
CA ASP A 182 21.54 -13.90 9.45
C ASP A 182 22.63 -12.86 9.13
N PHE A 183 23.23 -12.21 10.14
CA PHE A 183 24.29 -11.22 9.96
C PHE A 183 25.65 -11.75 10.43
N VAL A 184 26.64 -11.77 9.54
CA VAL A 184 28.00 -12.24 9.83
C VAL A 184 29.03 -11.25 9.23
N PRO A 185 29.76 -10.47 10.06
CA PRO A 185 29.65 -10.39 11.52
C PRO A 185 28.32 -9.77 11.98
N PRO A 186 27.91 -9.96 13.26
CA PRO A 186 26.72 -9.32 13.81
C PRO A 186 26.73 -7.80 13.62
N ARG A 187 25.57 -7.23 13.31
CA ARG A 187 25.42 -5.81 12.96
C ARG A 187 25.19 -4.96 14.21
N GLN A 188 25.93 -3.87 14.40
CA GLN A 188 25.70 -2.97 15.53
C GLN A 188 24.42 -2.14 15.34
N ALA A 189 23.56 -2.13 16.37
CA ALA A 189 22.40 -1.25 16.45
C ALA A 189 22.85 0.18 16.79
N THR A 190 22.31 1.18 16.07
CA THR A 190 22.55 2.60 16.32
C THR A 190 21.31 3.30 16.88
N TYR A 191 20.18 2.59 16.94
CA TYR A 191 18.98 2.97 17.68
C TYR A 191 18.25 1.70 18.12
N PHE A 192 17.75 1.66 19.36
CA PHE A 192 17.04 0.50 19.90
C PHE A 192 15.65 0.85 20.41
N LEU A 193 14.64 0.14 19.94
CA LEU A 193 13.26 0.29 20.41
C LEU A 193 12.76 -1.07 20.89
N ALA A 194 12.20 -1.13 22.10
CA ALA A 194 11.58 -2.35 22.60
C ALA A 194 10.14 -2.09 23.03
N GLY A 195 9.24 -3.02 22.72
CA GLY A 195 7.84 -2.95 23.11
C GLY A 195 7.55 -3.64 24.45
N LEU A 196 6.83 -2.94 25.34
CA LEU A 196 6.32 -3.48 26.61
C LEU A 196 5.19 -4.51 26.36
N GLY A 197 5.56 -5.72 25.95
CA GLY A 197 4.63 -6.80 25.59
C GLY A 197 4.02 -7.57 26.78
N LEU A 198 2.89 -8.25 26.52
CA LEU A 198 2.17 -9.16 27.42
C LEU A 198 2.95 -10.46 27.63
N GLY A 199 3.78 -10.49 28.67
CA GLY A 199 4.30 -11.69 29.30
C GLY A 199 4.88 -11.31 30.65
N PRO A 200 4.66 -12.10 31.72
CA PRO A 200 5.43 -11.93 32.96
C PRO A 200 6.93 -11.92 32.59
N GLY A 201 7.68 -10.87 32.94
CA GLY A 201 9.14 -10.82 32.72
C GLY A 201 9.65 -10.27 31.39
N ARG A 202 8.92 -10.30 30.26
CA ARG A 202 9.46 -9.81 28.96
C ARG A 202 9.74 -8.31 28.91
N GLY A 203 8.95 -7.50 29.63
CA GLY A 203 9.25 -6.07 29.80
C GLY A 203 10.53 -5.82 30.60
N ARG A 204 10.89 -6.74 31.50
CA ARG A 204 12.14 -6.70 32.28
C ARG A 204 13.34 -7.01 31.39
N GLU A 205 13.29 -8.07 30.58
CA GLU A 205 14.37 -8.41 29.63
C GLU A 205 14.63 -7.27 28.62
N ALA A 206 13.56 -6.68 28.08
CA ALA A 206 13.66 -5.53 27.18
C ALA A 206 14.29 -4.30 27.87
N ALA A 207 13.93 -4.03 29.13
CA ALA A 207 14.50 -2.94 29.91
C ALA A 207 15.97 -3.20 30.29
N GLU A 208 16.32 -4.44 30.61
CA GLU A 208 17.71 -4.85 30.90
C GLU A 208 18.61 -4.77 29.66
N LEU A 209 18.09 -5.14 28.49
CA LEU A 209 18.77 -4.95 27.21
C LEU A 209 18.98 -3.47 26.89
N ALA A 210 17.99 -2.61 27.17
CA ALA A 210 18.04 -1.18 26.92
C ALA A 210 18.95 -0.40 27.89
N ARG A 211 19.30 -0.98 29.04
CA ARG A 211 20.15 -0.33 30.06
C ARG A 211 21.56 -0.08 29.51
N ASP A 212 22.17 1.04 29.84
CA ASP A 212 23.58 1.33 29.55
C ASP A 212 24.00 1.15 28.07
N LEU A 213 23.08 1.35 27.12
CA LEU A 213 23.40 1.24 25.69
C LEU A 213 24.03 2.53 25.17
N THR A 214 25.02 2.40 24.28
CA THR A 214 25.65 3.54 23.58
C THR A 214 24.73 4.18 22.55
N CYS A 215 23.72 3.44 22.07
CA CYS A 215 22.76 3.94 21.09
C CYS A 215 21.50 4.52 21.77
N PRO A 216 20.87 5.56 21.20
CA PRO A 216 19.60 6.09 21.71
C PRO A 216 18.50 5.02 21.74
N THR A 217 17.62 5.11 22.74
CA THR A 217 16.49 4.19 22.91
C THR A 217 15.14 4.90 22.78
N GLY A 218 14.12 4.21 22.23
CA GLY A 218 12.78 4.79 22.07
C GLY A 218 11.89 4.76 23.32
N ALA A 219 12.39 4.18 24.41
CA ALA A 219 11.88 4.33 25.77
C ALA A 219 13.08 4.31 26.72
N SER A 220 13.04 5.10 27.80
CA SER A 220 14.02 4.98 28.88
C SER A 220 13.45 4.18 30.05
N ALA A 221 14.32 3.53 30.81
CA ALA A 221 13.92 2.84 32.04
C ALA A 221 13.27 3.83 33.01
N GLU A 222 13.75 5.07 33.05
CA GLU A 222 13.22 6.16 33.87
C GLU A 222 11.80 6.56 33.44
N LEU A 223 11.53 6.67 32.13
CA LEU A 223 10.21 7.03 31.62
C LEU A 223 9.20 5.89 31.84
N ALA A 224 9.61 4.64 31.63
CA ALA A 224 8.78 3.47 31.94
C ALA A 224 8.45 3.40 33.44
N ARG A 225 9.45 3.63 34.29
CA ARG A 225 9.27 3.72 35.75
C ARG A 225 8.28 4.81 36.15
N LEU A 226 8.30 5.97 35.47
CA LEU A 226 7.42 7.09 35.73
C LEU A 226 5.97 6.85 35.27
N LEU A 227 5.77 6.20 34.12
CA LEU A 227 4.44 5.92 33.57
C LEU A 227 3.76 4.68 34.18
N GLU A 228 4.53 3.74 34.73
CA GLU A 228 3.99 2.51 35.34
C GLU A 228 3.70 2.65 36.83
N ASP A 229 4.26 3.65 37.51
CA ASP A 229 3.93 3.96 38.89
C ASP A 229 2.65 4.82 38.95
N ARG A 230 1.58 4.22 39.50
CA ARG A 230 0.27 4.85 39.65
C ARG A 230 0.35 6.13 40.48
N LEU A 231 1.17 6.13 41.53
CA LEU A 231 1.32 7.27 42.44
C LEU A 231 2.03 8.44 41.77
N LEU A 232 3.14 8.17 41.08
CA LEU A 232 3.88 9.18 40.31
C LEU A 232 2.99 9.79 39.22
N THR A 233 2.26 8.95 38.49
CA THR A 233 1.32 9.39 37.45
C THR A 233 0.22 10.29 38.03
N ARG A 234 -0.38 9.92 39.17
CA ARG A 234 -1.42 10.72 39.84
C ARG A 234 -0.90 12.08 40.28
N ARG A 235 0.30 12.11 40.86
CA ARG A 235 0.94 13.36 41.30
C ARG A 235 1.21 14.29 40.12
N LEU A 236 1.77 13.76 39.03
CA LEU A 236 2.04 14.55 37.82
C LEU A 236 0.77 15.15 37.23
N LEU A 237 -0.31 14.36 37.14
CA LEU A 237 -1.60 14.86 36.63
C LEU A 237 -2.22 15.91 37.55
N ALA A 238 -2.14 15.72 38.87
CA ALA A 238 -2.66 16.67 39.84
C ALA A 238 -1.96 18.04 39.78
N GLN A 239 -0.67 18.07 39.44
CA GLN A 239 0.13 19.29 39.31
C GLN A 239 -0.18 20.11 38.04
N GLN A 240 -0.76 19.52 37.00
CA GLN A 240 -0.93 20.18 35.69
C GLN A 240 -2.10 21.18 35.62
N GLY A 241 -2.95 21.27 36.65
CA GLY A 241 -4.09 22.21 36.69
C GLY A 241 -5.17 21.89 35.65
N GLY A 242 -6.36 21.46 36.09
CA GLY A 242 -7.51 21.20 35.20
C GLY A 242 -7.71 19.74 34.79
N VAL A 243 -6.88 18.80 35.28
CA VAL A 243 -7.13 17.36 35.15
C VAL A 243 -7.62 16.82 36.50
N ALA A 244 -8.86 16.36 36.55
CA ALA A 244 -9.40 15.71 37.74
C ALA A 244 -8.75 14.33 37.93
N VAL A 245 -8.10 14.11 39.06
CA VAL A 245 -7.64 12.80 39.51
C VAL A 245 -8.57 12.29 40.62
N PRO A 246 -8.80 10.98 40.74
CA PRO A 246 -9.51 10.43 41.89
C PRO A 246 -8.84 10.85 43.18
N ALA A 247 -9.63 11.00 44.25
CA ALA A 247 -9.04 11.17 45.57
C ALA A 247 -8.24 9.91 45.92
N THR A 248 -7.01 10.10 46.38
CA THR A 248 -6.07 9.01 46.63
C THR A 248 -5.33 9.27 47.94
N LEU A 249 -5.39 8.31 48.86
CA LEU A 249 -4.50 8.18 50.00
C LEU A 249 -3.39 7.19 49.65
N ALA A 250 -2.13 7.56 49.82
CA ALA A 250 -0.98 6.71 49.50
C ALA A 250 -0.07 6.54 50.71
N PHE A 251 0.17 5.30 51.12
CA PHE A 251 1.20 4.94 52.09
C PHE A 251 2.47 4.55 51.35
N THR A 252 3.54 5.34 51.50
CA THR A 252 4.79 5.17 50.74
C THR A 252 5.91 4.65 51.64
N TYR A 253 6.68 3.66 51.18
CA TYR A 253 7.85 3.15 51.89
C TYR A 253 9.15 3.58 51.18
N LYS A 254 9.93 4.45 51.82
CA LYS A 254 11.15 5.08 51.25
C LYS A 254 10.92 5.63 49.82
N PRO A 255 10.07 6.65 49.65
CA PRO A 255 9.69 7.14 48.33
C PRO A 255 10.90 7.71 47.56
N PRO A 256 10.92 7.55 46.22
CA PRO A 256 11.96 8.14 45.37
C PRO A 256 12.01 9.67 45.47
N ALA A 257 13.17 10.26 45.19
CA ALA A 257 13.41 11.71 45.31
C ALA A 257 12.40 12.58 44.55
N LEU A 258 11.88 12.09 43.42
CA LEU A 258 10.83 12.74 42.62
C LEU A 258 9.49 12.93 43.39
N LEU A 259 9.22 12.12 44.41
CA LEU A 259 8.06 12.26 45.29
C LEU A 259 8.32 13.17 46.51
N ARG A 260 9.54 13.69 46.71
CA ARG A 260 9.91 14.47 47.90
C ARG A 260 9.78 16.00 47.75
N VAL A 261 9.48 16.52 46.55
CA VAL A 261 9.40 17.98 46.26
C VAL A 261 7.94 18.44 46.12
N GLY A 262 7.47 19.42 46.93
CA GLY A 262 6.06 19.86 47.20
C GLY A 262 5.13 20.15 45.99
N ASP A 263 3.87 20.60 46.08
CA ASP A 263 2.94 21.02 47.13
C ASP A 263 1.72 20.07 47.25
N ALA A 264 0.97 20.17 48.36
CA ALA A 264 -0.27 19.43 48.59
C ALA A 264 -1.29 19.68 47.47
N SER A 265 -1.57 18.67 46.66
CA SER A 265 -2.62 18.73 45.64
C SER A 265 -3.99 18.42 46.28
N PRO A 266 -5.05 19.20 46.00
CA PRO A 266 -6.38 18.92 46.54
C PRO A 266 -6.86 17.55 46.02
N GLY A 267 -6.90 16.55 46.92
CA GLY A 267 -7.34 15.18 46.62
C GLY A 267 -6.26 14.09 46.69
N LEU A 268 -4.96 14.42 46.75
CA LEU A 268 -3.88 13.44 46.90
C LEU A 268 -3.19 13.58 48.26
N ARG A 269 -3.34 12.59 49.14
CA ARG A 269 -2.71 12.54 50.47
C ARG A 269 -1.61 11.48 50.52
N LEU A 270 -0.39 11.90 50.86
CA LEU A 270 0.78 11.02 50.96
C LEU A 270 1.16 10.84 52.44
N VAL A 271 1.34 9.59 52.85
CA VAL A 271 1.78 9.21 54.20
C VAL A 271 3.08 8.43 54.06
N GLU A 272 4.19 9.05 54.44
CA GLU A 272 5.50 8.38 54.45
C GLU A 272 5.63 7.51 55.69
N LEU A 273 5.88 6.22 55.49
CA LEU A 273 6.06 5.26 56.57
C LEU A 273 7.51 5.24 57.03
N SER A 274 7.73 5.39 58.34
CA SER A 274 9.05 5.28 58.97
C SER A 274 9.56 3.84 59.06
N GLY A 275 8.67 2.85 58.92
CA GLY A 275 8.94 1.41 58.94
C GLY A 275 7.68 0.60 58.61
N LYS A 276 7.80 -0.73 58.43
CA LYS A 276 6.68 -1.60 58.07
C LYS A 276 5.82 -2.04 59.26
N GLU A 277 6.39 -2.13 60.45
CA GLU A 277 5.74 -2.65 61.66
C GLU A 277 5.22 -1.53 62.57
N GLY A 278 4.18 -1.81 63.35
CA GLY A 278 3.65 -0.91 64.38
C GLY A 278 2.88 0.32 63.88
N GLN A 279 2.49 0.34 62.60
CA GLN A 279 1.78 1.46 61.97
C GLN A 279 0.25 1.34 62.01
N GLU A 280 -0.29 0.38 62.77
CA GLU A 280 -1.73 0.05 62.80
C GLU A 280 -2.60 1.25 63.17
N THR A 281 -2.23 1.97 64.22
CA THR A 281 -2.95 3.17 64.66
C THR A 281 -2.91 4.27 63.61
N LEU A 282 -1.75 4.50 63.00
CA LEU A 282 -1.57 5.50 61.95
C LEU A 282 -2.40 5.15 60.72
N VAL A 283 -2.31 3.92 60.21
CA VAL A 283 -3.09 3.45 59.06
C VAL A 283 -4.58 3.60 59.33
N LYS A 284 -5.05 3.22 60.52
CA LYS A 284 -6.45 3.33 60.89
C LYS A 284 -6.93 4.79 60.89
N GLU A 285 -6.20 5.69 61.54
CA GLU A 285 -6.53 7.12 61.58
C GLU A 285 -6.54 7.76 60.20
N GLU A 286 -5.53 7.44 59.38
CA GLU A 286 -5.36 7.97 58.02
C GLU A 286 -6.45 7.48 57.05
N VAL A 287 -6.77 6.18 57.09
CA VAL A 287 -7.85 5.60 56.30
C VAL A 287 -9.21 6.12 56.77
N GLU A 288 -9.46 6.21 58.08
CA GLU A 288 -10.71 6.75 58.61
C GLU A 288 -10.93 8.22 58.21
N ALA A 289 -9.88 9.05 58.35
CA ALA A 289 -9.90 10.44 57.91
C ALA A 289 -10.13 10.54 56.40
N PHE A 290 -9.48 9.69 55.60
CA PHE A 290 -9.67 9.67 54.16
C PHE A 290 -11.09 9.24 53.78
N LEU A 291 -11.63 8.15 54.34
CA LEU A 291 -12.99 7.68 54.05
C LEU A 291 -14.09 8.69 54.44
N ARG A 292 -13.81 9.58 55.40
CA ARG A 292 -14.72 10.69 55.78
C ARG A 292 -14.49 11.99 55.02
N SER A 293 -13.42 12.07 54.23
CA SER A 293 -13.05 13.27 53.48
C SER A 293 -14.11 13.67 52.45
N GLU A 294 -14.32 14.98 52.29
CA GLU A 294 -15.12 15.56 51.21
C GLU A 294 -14.49 15.28 49.82
N ALA A 295 -13.18 14.99 49.77
CA ALA A 295 -12.47 14.68 48.52
C ALA A 295 -13.01 13.42 47.81
N LEU A 296 -13.64 12.49 48.53
CA LEU A 296 -14.26 11.29 47.93
C LEU A 296 -15.55 11.60 47.17
N GLY A 297 -16.17 12.77 47.40
CA GLY A 297 -17.47 13.12 46.82
C GLY A 297 -18.51 12.01 47.00
N ASP A 298 -19.19 11.67 45.90
CA ASP A 298 -20.26 10.65 45.83
C ASP A 298 -19.74 9.20 45.73
N ALA A 299 -18.44 8.95 45.86
CA ALA A 299 -17.88 7.61 45.76
C ALA A 299 -18.41 6.71 46.89
N LEU A 300 -19.11 5.63 46.50
CA LEU A 300 -19.65 4.61 47.41
C LEU A 300 -18.63 3.52 47.77
N GLN A 301 -17.55 3.40 46.98
CA GLN A 301 -16.51 2.38 47.12
C GLN A 301 -15.12 3.00 47.02
N VAL A 302 -14.15 2.34 47.63
CA VAL A 302 -12.71 2.62 47.49
C VAL A 302 -11.96 1.41 46.94
N ALA A 303 -10.92 1.68 46.17
CA ALA A 303 -10.01 0.69 45.62
C ALA A 303 -8.71 0.69 46.41
N VAL A 304 -8.32 -0.45 46.97
CA VAL A 304 -7.00 -0.65 47.56
C VAL A 304 -6.08 -1.28 46.51
N LYS A 305 -4.92 -0.66 46.25
CA LYS A 305 -3.99 -1.02 45.17
C LYS A 305 -2.53 -0.95 45.62
N LEU A 306 -1.66 -1.78 45.06
CA LEU A 306 -0.21 -1.55 45.10
C LEU A 306 0.22 -0.57 44.00
N SER A 307 1.24 0.24 44.29
CA SER A 307 1.89 1.18 43.37
C SER A 307 3.40 0.98 43.41
N GLY A 308 4.01 0.94 42.24
CA GLY A 308 5.44 0.76 42.05
C GLY A 308 5.71 0.07 40.72
N TRP A 309 6.89 0.29 40.16
CA TRP A 309 7.28 -0.19 38.82
C TRP A 309 7.31 -1.73 38.69
N ARG A 310 7.28 -2.46 39.81
CA ARG A 310 7.26 -3.93 39.85
C ARG A 310 5.86 -4.53 39.76
N TRP A 311 4.82 -3.75 40.05
CA TRP A 311 3.44 -4.23 40.16
C TRP A 311 2.67 -3.97 38.87
N ARG A 312 2.32 -5.03 38.10
CA ARG A 312 1.48 -4.93 36.89
C ARG A 312 0.15 -5.68 37.02
N GLY A 313 -0.92 -5.10 36.47
CA GLY A 313 -2.20 -5.79 36.24
C GLY A 313 -3.15 -5.91 37.44
N ARG A 314 -4.17 -6.79 37.28
CA ARG A 314 -5.33 -6.98 38.20
C ARG A 314 -4.99 -7.65 39.54
N GLN A 315 -3.76 -8.15 39.71
CA GLN A 315 -3.39 -9.03 40.83
C GLN A 315 -3.36 -8.35 42.21
N ALA A 316 -3.48 -7.02 42.29
CA ALA A 316 -3.43 -6.28 43.55
C ALA A 316 -4.52 -5.20 43.70
N LEU A 317 -5.63 -5.30 42.97
CA LEU A 317 -6.77 -4.38 43.08
C LEU A 317 -7.91 -5.05 43.86
N ARG A 318 -8.33 -4.45 44.98
CA ARG A 318 -9.51 -4.88 45.74
C ARG A 318 -10.46 -3.69 45.92
N LEU A 319 -11.76 -3.90 45.72
CA LEU A 319 -12.76 -2.87 46.00
C LEU A 319 -13.42 -3.15 47.34
N TYR A 320 -13.65 -2.10 48.10
CA TYR A 320 -14.33 -2.14 49.37
C TYR A 320 -15.41 -1.08 49.43
N SER A 321 -16.48 -1.37 50.17
CA SER A 321 -17.48 -0.36 50.47
C SER A 321 -16.86 0.73 51.36
N ARG A 322 -17.17 1.99 51.07
CA ARG A 322 -16.74 3.14 51.89
C ARG A 322 -17.20 3.02 53.36
N LYS A 323 -18.27 2.24 53.62
CA LYS A 323 -18.83 2.01 54.96
C LYS A 323 -18.04 0.99 55.79
N GLU A 324 -17.15 0.22 55.17
CA GLU A 324 -16.46 -0.90 55.81
C GLU A 324 -15.01 -0.54 56.16
N LEU A 325 -14.85 0.34 57.16
CA LEU A 325 -13.52 0.82 57.59
C LEU A 325 -12.57 -0.34 57.96
N GLY A 326 -13.05 -1.34 58.68
CA GLY A 326 -12.24 -2.47 59.16
C GLY A 326 -11.57 -3.24 58.02
N THR A 327 -12.34 -3.67 57.02
CA THR A 327 -11.82 -4.44 55.87
C THR A 327 -10.85 -3.64 55.00
N VAL A 328 -11.04 -2.33 54.87
CA VAL A 328 -10.08 -1.47 54.15
C VAL A 328 -8.75 -1.41 54.91
N VAL A 329 -8.79 -1.21 56.23
CA VAL A 329 -7.60 -1.14 57.09
C VAL A 329 -6.86 -2.48 57.09
N ASP A 330 -7.56 -3.60 57.28
CA ASP A 330 -6.96 -4.93 57.30
C ASP A 330 -6.24 -5.25 55.98
N MET A 331 -6.84 -4.88 54.85
CA MET A 331 -6.22 -5.08 53.54
C MET A 331 -4.99 -4.19 53.34
N VAL A 332 -5.04 -2.92 53.77
CA VAL A 332 -3.89 -2.02 53.67
C VAL A 332 -2.73 -2.59 54.48
N LEU A 333 -2.96 -3.00 55.73
CA LEU A 333 -1.95 -3.61 56.59
C LEU A 333 -1.34 -4.87 55.95
N ALA A 334 -2.17 -5.78 55.42
CA ALA A 334 -1.71 -6.98 54.75
C ALA A 334 -0.87 -6.72 53.48
N LEU A 335 -1.05 -5.56 52.82
CA LEU A 335 -0.23 -5.15 51.68
C LEU A 335 1.04 -4.41 52.10
N LEU A 336 1.01 -3.66 53.21
CA LEU A 336 2.18 -2.95 53.72
C LEU A 336 3.34 -3.89 54.06
N GLU A 337 3.05 -5.08 54.58
CA GLU A 337 4.07 -6.12 54.86
C GLU A 337 4.85 -6.52 53.60
N LYS A 338 4.17 -6.49 52.43
CA LYS A 338 4.69 -6.94 51.14
C LYS A 338 5.43 -5.86 50.35
N LEU A 339 5.43 -4.61 50.81
CA LEU A 339 6.07 -3.51 50.09
C LEU A 339 7.60 -3.64 50.07
N GLU A 340 8.23 -3.35 48.93
CA GLU A 340 9.66 -3.08 48.86
C GLU A 340 9.96 -1.56 48.87
N GLU A 341 11.24 -1.19 48.94
CA GLU A 341 11.64 0.22 48.86
C GLU A 341 11.16 0.86 47.56
N GLU A 342 10.77 2.14 47.63
CA GLU A 342 10.17 2.92 46.55
C GLU A 342 8.74 2.50 46.15
N GLU A 343 8.09 1.61 46.90
CA GLU A 343 6.72 1.15 46.62
C GLU A 343 5.68 1.80 47.53
N SER A 344 4.40 1.67 47.18
CA SER A 344 3.30 2.28 47.94
C SER A 344 2.01 1.47 47.90
N VAL A 345 1.19 1.60 48.94
CA VAL A 345 -0.21 1.15 48.94
C VAL A 345 -1.12 2.36 48.76
N LEU A 346 -2.05 2.27 47.81
CA LEU A 346 -3.02 3.31 47.48
C LEU A 346 -4.41 2.90 47.95
N VAL A 347 -5.15 3.82 48.56
CA VAL A 347 -6.59 3.77 48.78
C VAL A 347 -7.21 4.88 47.95
N GLU A 348 -7.92 4.53 46.88
CA GLU A 348 -8.37 5.47 45.84
C GLU A 348 -9.90 5.43 45.70
N ALA A 349 -10.53 6.58 45.46
CA ALA A 349 -11.96 6.65 45.16
C ALA A 349 -12.31 5.81 43.92
N VAL A 350 -13.36 4.97 44.03
CA VAL A 350 -13.87 4.26 42.84
C VAL A 350 -14.79 5.18 42.08
N CYS A 351 -14.33 5.60 40.90
CA CYS A 351 -15.15 6.33 39.94
C CYS A 351 -15.84 5.32 39.02
N PRO A 352 -17.18 5.16 39.08
CA PRO A 352 -17.88 4.30 38.15
C PRO A 352 -17.77 4.85 36.73
N PRO A 353 -17.62 3.99 35.71
CA PRO A 353 -17.66 4.44 34.32
C PRO A 353 -19.02 5.08 34.02
N ALA A 354 -19.02 6.17 33.25
CA ALA A 354 -20.24 6.83 32.82
C ALA A 354 -21.14 5.86 32.04
N ARG A 355 -22.37 5.62 32.51
CA ARG A 355 -23.35 4.80 31.77
C ARG A 355 -23.99 5.66 30.67
N LEU A 356 -23.74 5.29 29.42
CA LEU A 356 -24.48 5.79 28.26
C LEU A 356 -25.73 4.90 28.04
N PRO A 357 -26.84 5.43 27.49
CA PRO A 357 -28.08 4.65 27.26
C PRO A 357 -27.85 3.55 26.20
N PRO A 358 -28.56 2.41 26.26
CA PRO A 358 -28.15 1.20 25.52
C PRO A 358 -28.70 1.16 24.09
N PRO A 359 -27.95 0.61 23.11
CA PRO A 359 -28.57 0.07 21.90
C PRO A 359 -27.91 -1.18 21.30
N GLY A 360 -28.71 -2.22 20.99
CA GLY A 360 -28.39 -3.24 19.95
C GLY A 360 -27.22 -4.20 20.27
N PRO A 361 -26.82 -5.09 19.35
CA PRO A 361 -25.68 -5.99 19.58
C PRO A 361 -24.38 -5.17 19.60
N GLU A 362 -23.95 -4.78 20.79
CA GLU A 362 -22.86 -3.83 21.02
C GLU A 362 -21.48 -4.44 20.67
N LEU A 363 -20.83 -3.84 19.66
CA LEU A 363 -19.45 -4.07 19.29
C LEU A 363 -18.59 -2.91 19.82
N ALA A 364 -17.44 -3.20 20.41
CA ALA A 364 -16.44 -2.18 20.73
C ALA A 364 -15.58 -1.89 19.49
N VAL A 365 -15.26 -0.62 19.24
CA VAL A 365 -14.26 -0.18 18.26
C VAL A 365 -13.15 0.58 18.96
N ARG A 366 -11.91 0.25 18.65
CA ARG A 366 -10.76 1.06 19.05
C ARG A 366 -10.04 1.58 17.82
N ILE A 367 -9.88 2.89 17.74
CA ILE A 367 -9.12 3.58 16.70
C ILE A 367 -7.80 4.05 17.31
N CYS A 368 -6.68 3.67 16.71
CA CYS A 368 -5.33 4.05 17.12
C CYS A 368 -4.65 4.79 15.97
N ALA A 369 -4.33 6.06 16.16
CA ALA A 369 -3.56 6.86 15.22
C ALA A 369 -2.07 6.82 15.61
N VAL A 370 -1.21 6.36 14.70
CA VAL A 370 0.24 6.44 14.86
C VAL A 370 0.72 7.69 14.14
N VAL A 371 1.40 8.57 14.86
CA VAL A 371 2.00 9.80 14.32
C VAL A 371 3.51 9.68 14.45
N CYS A 372 4.21 9.74 13.33
CA CYS A 372 5.67 9.81 13.27
C CYS A 372 6.10 11.27 13.10
N ARG A 373 7.38 11.56 13.33
CA ARG A 373 7.98 12.84 12.94
C ARG A 373 8.96 12.61 11.80
N THR A 374 8.92 13.49 10.81
CA THR A 374 9.88 13.49 9.69
C THR A 374 11.24 14.03 10.16
N GLN A 375 12.27 13.90 9.33
CA GLN A 375 13.60 14.49 9.59
C GLN A 375 13.55 16.02 9.78
N GLY A 376 12.52 16.70 9.25
CA GLY A 376 12.25 18.13 9.43
C GLY A 376 11.31 18.45 10.60
N ASP A 377 11.17 17.54 11.57
CA ASP A 377 10.35 17.68 12.78
C ASP A 377 8.84 17.92 12.54
N ARG A 378 8.32 17.62 11.35
CA ARG A 378 6.89 17.74 11.04
C ARG A 378 6.12 16.49 11.49
N PRO A 379 4.95 16.64 12.14
CA PRO A 379 4.09 15.50 12.48
C PRO A 379 3.51 14.88 11.20
N LEU A 380 3.66 13.57 11.05
CA LEU A 380 3.18 12.76 9.94
C LEU A 380 2.28 11.67 10.50
N LEU A 381 0.98 11.72 10.22
CA LEU A 381 0.06 10.62 10.54
C LEU A 381 0.42 9.42 9.67
N SER A 382 1.08 8.41 10.25
CA SER A 382 1.59 7.25 9.53
C SER A 382 0.56 6.14 9.41
N LYS A 383 -0.37 5.99 10.37
CA LYS A 383 -1.46 4.99 10.23
C LYS A 383 -2.63 5.26 11.17
N VAL A 384 -3.82 4.84 10.74
CA VAL A 384 -4.98 4.63 11.61
C VAL A 384 -5.29 3.14 11.65
N VAL A 385 -5.17 2.53 12.82
CA VAL A 385 -5.46 1.11 13.07
C VAL A 385 -6.78 1.01 13.83
N CYS A 386 -7.71 0.23 13.31
CA CYS A 386 -8.99 -0.03 13.95
C CYS A 386 -9.03 -1.49 14.43
N SER A 387 -9.59 -1.73 15.61
CA SER A 387 -9.97 -3.08 16.04
C SER A 387 -11.45 -3.11 16.41
N VAL A 388 -12.12 -4.21 16.06
CA VAL A 388 -13.54 -4.45 16.36
C VAL A 388 -13.63 -5.72 17.19
N GLY A 389 -14.34 -5.63 18.32
CA GLY A 389 -14.53 -6.74 19.24
C GLY A 389 -15.89 -6.69 19.90
N ARG A 390 -16.19 -7.70 20.72
CA ARG A 390 -17.39 -7.67 21.56
C ARG A 390 -17.21 -6.65 22.66
N GLU A 391 -18.25 -5.89 22.98
CA GLU A 391 -18.20 -4.86 24.03
C GLU A 391 -17.83 -5.44 25.41
N ASP A 392 -18.29 -6.66 25.71
CA ASP A 392 -18.00 -7.36 26.97
C ASP A 392 -16.51 -7.72 27.17
N ARG A 393 -15.64 -7.48 26.18
CA ARG A 393 -14.20 -7.72 26.25
C ARG A 393 -13.38 -6.48 25.84
N PRO A 394 -12.50 -5.95 26.72
CA PRO A 394 -11.68 -4.80 26.36
C PRO A 394 -10.72 -5.12 25.21
N LEU A 395 -10.80 -4.34 24.12
CA LEU A 395 -9.94 -4.44 22.94
C LEU A 395 -8.49 -4.02 23.26
N ARG A 396 -7.58 -5.00 23.28
CA ARG A 396 -6.13 -4.79 23.44
C ARG A 396 -5.41 -4.90 22.10
N HIS A 397 -4.55 -3.93 21.80
CA HIS A 397 -3.73 -3.86 20.57
C HIS A 397 -2.92 -5.12 20.29
N GLN A 398 -2.55 -5.85 21.34
CA GLN A 398 -1.60 -6.96 21.30
C GLN A 398 -2.28 -8.32 21.00
N SER A 399 -3.62 -8.38 21.03
CA SER A 399 -4.44 -9.59 20.89
C SER A 399 -5.54 -9.46 19.84
N SER A 400 -5.55 -8.35 19.10
CA SER A 400 -6.51 -8.10 18.03
C SER A 400 -5.74 -7.78 16.76
N LEU A 401 -6.13 -8.41 15.66
CA LEU A 401 -5.53 -8.14 14.36
C LEU A 401 -5.83 -6.69 13.99
N PRO A 402 -4.81 -5.87 13.67
CA PRO A 402 -5.01 -4.48 13.27
C PRO A 402 -5.74 -4.43 11.93
N GLN A 403 -6.93 -3.83 11.90
CA GLN A 403 -7.74 -3.65 10.69
C GLN A 403 -7.65 -2.21 10.19
N THR A 404 -7.92 -1.98 8.91
CA THR A 404 -8.11 -0.61 8.43
C THR A 404 -9.45 -0.06 8.92
N LEU A 405 -9.61 1.26 8.93
CA LEU A 405 -10.87 1.91 9.31
C LEU A 405 -12.02 1.41 8.43
N GLU A 406 -11.76 1.17 7.15
CA GLU A 406 -12.73 0.67 6.16
C GLU A 406 -13.24 -0.73 6.54
N VAL A 407 -12.34 -1.65 6.91
CA VAL A 407 -12.70 -3.01 7.31
C VAL A 407 -13.48 -3.01 8.63
N ALA A 408 -13.13 -2.13 9.55
CA ALA A 408 -13.85 -1.96 10.81
C ALA A 408 -15.27 -1.40 10.60
N LEU A 409 -15.41 -0.41 9.73
CA LEU A 409 -16.71 0.20 9.37
C LEU A 409 -17.61 -0.79 8.61
N ALA A 410 -17.05 -1.59 7.69
CA ALA A 410 -17.79 -2.62 6.98
C ALA A 410 -18.33 -3.70 7.92
N ARG A 411 -17.56 -4.10 8.94
CA ARG A 411 -18.01 -5.04 9.99
C ARG A 411 -19.10 -4.47 10.90
N PHE A 412 -19.24 -3.15 10.94
CA PHE A 412 -20.32 -2.45 11.63
C PHE A 412 -21.63 -2.40 10.83
N GLY A 413 -21.69 -3.00 9.64
CA GLY A 413 -22.85 -2.93 8.75
C GLY A 413 -22.96 -1.62 7.98
N LEU A 414 -21.96 -0.74 8.06
CA LEU A 414 -21.87 0.50 7.30
C LEU A 414 -21.18 0.23 5.96
N GLY A 415 -21.91 -0.45 5.05
CA GLY A 415 -21.40 -0.89 3.74
C GLY A 415 -21.84 -0.04 2.55
N GLU A 416 -22.82 0.86 2.72
CA GLU A 416 -23.24 1.78 1.65
C GLU A 416 -22.32 3.00 1.56
N ALA A 417 -21.90 3.35 0.35
CA ALA A 417 -20.97 4.45 0.06
C ALA A 417 -21.43 5.81 0.63
N THR A 418 -22.74 6.03 0.76
CA THR A 418 -23.37 7.21 1.37
C THR A 418 -23.20 7.28 2.89
N GLN A 419 -23.25 6.13 3.59
CA GLN A 419 -23.06 6.07 5.05
C GLN A 419 -21.58 6.17 5.44
N VAL A 420 -20.69 5.62 4.60
CA VAL A 420 -19.24 5.79 4.70
C VAL A 420 -18.84 7.26 4.46
N ALA A 421 -19.55 7.98 3.58
CA ALA A 421 -19.36 9.42 3.35
C ALA A 421 -19.79 10.28 4.54
N VAL A 422 -20.86 9.92 5.27
CA VAL A 422 -21.30 10.64 6.48
C VAL A 422 -20.30 10.48 7.64
N GLY A 423 -19.68 9.30 7.78
CA GLY A 423 -18.57 9.08 8.72
C GLY A 423 -17.27 9.81 8.32
N ARG A 424 -17.05 10.03 7.02
CA ARG A 424 -15.95 10.85 6.48
C ARG A 424 -16.25 12.37 6.48
N GLY A 425 -17.51 12.75 6.69
CA GLY A 425 -18.04 14.12 6.47
C GLY A 425 -17.93 15.10 7.64
N LEU A 426 -17.25 14.76 8.74
CA LEU A 426 -16.99 15.72 9.83
C LEU A 426 -15.79 16.64 9.59
N SER A 427 -15.22 16.65 8.38
CA SER A 427 -14.28 17.68 7.98
C SER A 427 -14.47 18.10 6.53
N TRP A 428 -14.89 19.37 6.37
CA TRP A 428 -14.82 20.22 5.17
C TRP A 428 -15.94 20.08 4.14
N ALA A 429 -16.93 20.97 4.28
CA ALA A 429 -17.90 21.34 3.26
C ALA A 429 -17.62 22.78 2.77
N CYS A 430 -17.56 23.00 1.44
CA CYS A 430 -18.11 24.17 0.73
C CYS A 430 -17.82 24.10 -0.80
N PRO A 431 -18.59 24.79 -1.66
CA PRO A 431 -19.28 24.16 -2.78
C PRO A 431 -18.86 24.64 -4.18
N LEU A 432 -19.31 23.85 -5.15
CA LEU A 432 -19.31 24.06 -6.60
C LEU A 432 -19.97 25.39 -7.02
N GLY A 433 -19.40 26.04 -8.04
CA GLY A 433 -20.04 27.09 -8.82
C GLY A 433 -19.94 26.76 -10.30
N ALA A 434 -21.09 26.60 -10.95
CA ALA A 434 -21.24 26.33 -12.38
C ALA A 434 -21.57 27.61 -13.16
N SER A 435 -21.14 27.70 -14.42
CA SER A 435 -21.74 28.57 -15.43
C SER A 435 -21.45 28.07 -16.86
N GLU A 436 -22.50 27.87 -17.65
CA GLU A 436 -22.50 27.63 -19.10
C GLU A 436 -22.02 28.87 -19.90
N PRO A 437 -21.68 28.77 -21.20
CA PRO A 437 -22.70 29.05 -22.23
C PRO A 437 -22.63 28.23 -23.55
N ARG A 438 -23.61 28.48 -24.41
CA ARG A 438 -24.11 27.73 -25.59
C ARG A 438 -23.49 28.07 -26.98
N SER A 439 -23.59 27.09 -27.89
CA SER A 439 -23.86 27.13 -29.36
C SER A 439 -22.74 27.64 -30.30
N ARG A 440 -22.54 27.23 -31.58
CA ARG A 440 -23.36 26.68 -32.70
C ARG A 440 -22.50 25.80 -33.63
N GLY A 441 -23.15 24.94 -34.41
CA GLY A 441 -22.51 23.87 -35.18
C GLY A 441 -22.03 24.16 -36.61
N GLY A 442 -21.62 23.08 -37.27
CA GLY A 442 -21.29 23.03 -38.70
C GLY A 442 -20.83 21.62 -39.07
N ALA A 443 -21.62 20.91 -39.88
CA ALA A 443 -21.34 19.55 -40.31
C ALA A 443 -20.37 19.50 -41.50
N ARG A 444 -19.36 18.62 -41.47
CA ARG A 444 -18.65 18.13 -42.67
C ARG A 444 -18.23 16.66 -42.54
N ARG A 445 -18.25 15.99 -43.70
CA ARG A 445 -18.17 14.54 -43.97
C ARG A 445 -16.80 13.92 -43.63
N PRO A 446 -16.71 12.63 -43.26
CA PRO A 446 -15.43 11.97 -43.04
C PRO A 446 -14.80 11.46 -44.34
N ALA A 447 -13.48 11.57 -44.43
CA ALA A 447 -12.63 10.98 -45.45
C ALA A 447 -11.92 9.73 -44.91
N GLN A 448 -11.61 8.82 -45.83
CA GLN A 448 -11.23 7.42 -45.63
C GLN A 448 -9.83 7.20 -45.04
N GLY A 449 -9.72 6.12 -44.26
CA GLY A 449 -8.48 5.39 -44.01
C GLY A 449 -8.16 5.24 -42.53
N GLN A 450 -8.83 4.34 -41.80
CA GLN A 450 -8.49 4.07 -40.40
C GLN A 450 -8.27 2.58 -40.11
N LYS A 451 -7.19 2.33 -39.36
CA LYS A 451 -6.73 1.07 -38.80
C LYS A 451 -7.79 0.48 -37.85
N SER A 452 -7.81 -0.86 -37.73
CA SER A 452 -8.81 -1.67 -37.03
C SER A 452 -9.08 -1.30 -35.55
N LYS A 453 -10.37 -1.12 -35.16
CA LYS A 453 -10.84 -0.69 -33.83
C LYS A 453 -11.84 -1.71 -33.27
N LEU A 454 -11.35 -2.67 -32.49
CA LEU A 454 -12.17 -3.80 -32.04
C LEU A 454 -12.78 -3.58 -30.64
N PHE A 455 -14.11 -3.63 -30.55
CA PHE A 455 -14.89 -3.55 -29.32
C PHE A 455 -15.83 -4.76 -29.21
N GLY A 456 -15.76 -5.54 -28.12
CA GLY A 456 -16.44 -6.83 -28.00
C GLY A 456 -17.54 -6.88 -26.93
N LEU A 457 -18.67 -7.53 -27.23
CA LEU A 457 -19.79 -7.80 -26.32
C LEU A 457 -20.13 -9.32 -26.30
N TRP A 458 -20.55 -9.89 -25.18
CA TRP A 458 -20.73 -11.36 -24.98
C TRP A 458 -22.11 -11.78 -24.43
N PRO A 459 -22.77 -12.92 -24.75
CA PRO A 459 -24.11 -13.31 -24.24
C PRO A 459 -24.17 -14.42 -23.16
N ARG A 460 -25.27 -14.44 -22.37
CA ARG A 460 -25.60 -15.42 -21.31
C ARG A 460 -25.63 -16.89 -21.82
N SER A 461 -24.66 -17.70 -21.36
CA SER A 461 -24.45 -19.19 -21.42
C SER A 461 -25.64 -20.14 -21.79
N ALA A 462 -25.55 -21.38 -22.36
CA ALA A 462 -24.61 -22.30 -23.08
C ALA A 462 -25.43 -23.60 -23.48
N PRO A 463 -24.99 -24.65 -24.27
CA PRO A 463 -24.00 -25.66 -23.80
C PRO A 463 -23.12 -26.42 -24.86
N ALA A 464 -22.00 -26.97 -24.36
CA ALA A 464 -21.29 -28.22 -24.71
C ALA A 464 -21.21 -28.78 -26.16
N GLY A 465 -20.00 -28.73 -26.75
CA GLY A 465 -19.29 -29.89 -27.34
C GLY A 465 -19.32 -30.12 -28.86
N ARG A 466 -18.14 -30.09 -29.51
CA ARG A 466 -17.49 -31.19 -30.27
C ARG A 466 -16.37 -30.70 -31.21
N LYS A 467 -15.30 -31.51 -31.30
CA LYS A 467 -14.15 -31.38 -32.22
C LYS A 467 -14.53 -31.52 -33.70
N ARG A 468 -13.82 -30.80 -34.60
CA ARG A 468 -13.21 -31.33 -35.85
C ARG A 468 -12.33 -30.28 -36.55
N GLY A 469 -11.12 -30.66 -36.96
CA GLY A 469 -10.23 -29.88 -37.85
C GLY A 469 -10.38 -30.27 -39.34
N PRO A 470 -9.39 -29.97 -40.21
CA PRO A 470 -9.24 -28.70 -40.92
C PRO A 470 -9.24 -28.85 -42.46
N ARG A 471 -9.47 -27.77 -43.23
CA ARG A 471 -8.98 -27.60 -44.62
C ARG A 471 -8.69 -26.13 -44.93
N GLY A 472 -7.56 -25.86 -45.57
CA GLY A 472 -6.93 -24.54 -45.63
C GLY A 472 -7.07 -23.77 -46.94
N GLY A 473 -6.18 -22.77 -47.08
CA GLY A 473 -5.89 -22.03 -48.31
C GLY A 473 -6.37 -20.57 -48.33
N HIS A 474 -5.56 -19.63 -47.81
CA HIS A 474 -5.03 -18.45 -48.52
C HIS A 474 -4.51 -17.35 -47.55
N ARG A 475 -3.21 -17.07 -47.71
CA ARG A 475 -2.32 -16.05 -47.11
C ARG A 475 -2.72 -14.62 -47.52
N ALA A 476 -2.35 -13.53 -46.86
CA ALA A 476 -1.59 -13.24 -45.64
C ALA A 476 -1.85 -11.77 -45.30
N LEU A 477 -2.09 -11.44 -44.02
CA LEU A 477 -2.01 -10.11 -43.34
C LEU A 477 -2.92 -10.00 -42.10
N ARG A 478 -3.85 -10.95 -41.89
CA ARG A 478 -4.84 -10.92 -40.80
C ARG A 478 -4.53 -11.85 -39.62
N GLY A 479 -3.28 -12.31 -39.48
CA GLY A 479 -2.92 -13.54 -38.77
C GLY A 479 -2.99 -13.55 -37.23
N LYS A 480 -2.89 -12.40 -36.54
CA LYS A 480 -2.66 -12.43 -35.07
C LYS A 480 -3.91 -12.26 -34.20
N LYS A 481 -4.95 -11.54 -34.67
CA LYS A 481 -6.25 -11.42 -33.98
C LYS A 481 -7.25 -12.52 -34.36
N LYS A 482 -7.04 -13.20 -35.49
CA LYS A 482 -7.90 -14.27 -36.03
C LYS A 482 -8.02 -15.49 -35.09
N PRO A 483 -6.93 -16.03 -34.49
CA PRO A 483 -7.02 -17.24 -33.68
C PRO A 483 -7.80 -17.05 -32.37
N ALA A 484 -7.67 -15.86 -31.75
CA ALA A 484 -8.42 -15.52 -30.55
C ALA A 484 -9.92 -15.38 -30.83
N LEU A 485 -10.30 -14.81 -31.99
CA LEU A 485 -11.71 -14.64 -32.37
C LEU A 485 -12.34 -15.94 -32.88
N GLU A 486 -11.59 -16.80 -33.57
CA GLU A 486 -12.08 -18.09 -34.10
C GLU A 486 -12.50 -19.07 -32.99
N GLY A 487 -11.93 -18.99 -31.77
CA GLY A 487 -12.35 -19.78 -30.62
C GLY A 487 -13.60 -19.25 -29.89
N TRP A 488 -14.00 -18.01 -30.19
CA TRP A 488 -15.00 -17.22 -29.44
C TRP A 488 -16.16 -16.72 -30.33
N GLY A 489 -16.13 -17.03 -31.63
CA GLY A 489 -17.02 -16.42 -32.63
C GLY A 489 -18.51 -16.67 -32.41
N GLU A 490 -18.88 -17.80 -31.77
CA GLU A 490 -20.24 -18.06 -31.29
C GLU A 490 -20.43 -17.36 -29.93
N GLY A 491 -20.72 -16.06 -29.95
CA GLY A 491 -20.93 -15.25 -28.76
C GLY A 491 -20.29 -13.87 -28.78
N LEU A 492 -19.61 -13.46 -29.85
CA LEU A 492 -19.00 -12.12 -29.89
C LEU A 492 -19.83 -11.17 -30.77
N HIS A 493 -20.20 -10.01 -30.22
CA HIS A 493 -20.72 -8.88 -30.98
C HIS A 493 -19.69 -7.77 -31.08
N LEU A 494 -19.49 -7.21 -32.27
CA LEU A 494 -18.47 -6.22 -32.58
C LEU A 494 -19.09 -4.87 -32.90
N VAL A 495 -18.59 -3.81 -32.27
CA VAL A 495 -18.83 -2.42 -32.68
C VAL A 495 -17.59 -1.89 -33.39
N GLU A 496 -17.75 -1.29 -34.57
CA GLU A 496 -16.63 -0.81 -35.40
C GLU A 496 -17.10 0.29 -36.35
N SER A 497 -16.23 1.25 -36.64
CA SER A 497 -16.51 2.42 -37.50
C SER A 497 -16.31 2.15 -38.98
N ASP A 498 -15.44 1.21 -39.36
CA ASP A 498 -15.34 0.79 -40.75
C ASP A 498 -16.41 -0.27 -41.09
N PRO A 499 -17.43 0.03 -41.92
CA PRO A 499 -18.45 -0.94 -42.29
C PRO A 499 -17.90 -2.12 -43.10
N ASN A 500 -16.71 -1.99 -43.70
CA ASN A 500 -16.04 -3.05 -44.46
C ASN A 500 -14.97 -3.79 -43.65
N HIS A 501 -14.94 -3.57 -42.33
CA HIS A 501 -13.91 -4.13 -41.48
C HIS A 501 -13.89 -5.67 -41.56
N PHE A 502 -12.69 -6.25 -41.60
CA PHE A 502 -12.52 -7.67 -41.84
C PHE A 502 -13.18 -8.58 -40.82
N ALA A 503 -13.25 -8.12 -39.57
CA ALA A 503 -13.76 -8.90 -38.46
C ALA A 503 -15.29 -9.05 -38.51
N SER A 504 -15.99 -8.32 -39.38
CA SER A 504 -17.43 -8.49 -39.63
C SER A 504 -17.81 -9.93 -40.00
N GLN A 505 -16.88 -10.68 -40.61
CA GLN A 505 -17.07 -12.08 -40.99
C GLN A 505 -16.71 -13.08 -39.88
N LEU A 506 -16.17 -12.62 -38.75
CA LEU A 506 -15.64 -13.45 -37.66
C LEU A 506 -16.48 -13.38 -36.38
N VAL A 507 -17.55 -12.59 -36.37
CA VAL A 507 -18.35 -12.25 -35.19
C VAL A 507 -19.82 -12.56 -35.41
N GLN A 508 -20.55 -12.84 -34.33
CA GLN A 508 -21.97 -13.18 -34.40
C GLN A 508 -22.83 -11.98 -34.83
N THR A 509 -22.45 -10.77 -34.41
CA THR A 509 -23.15 -9.55 -34.83
C THR A 509 -22.15 -8.44 -35.03
N PHE A 510 -22.32 -7.72 -36.14
CA PHE A 510 -21.56 -6.52 -36.45
C PHE A 510 -22.47 -5.28 -36.32
N ILE A 511 -22.03 -4.30 -35.54
CA ILE A 511 -22.69 -3.02 -35.33
C ILE A 511 -21.76 -1.95 -35.91
N HIS A 512 -22.12 -1.44 -37.07
CA HIS A 512 -21.44 -0.28 -37.63
C HIS A 512 -21.82 0.96 -36.81
N PHE A 513 -20.85 1.58 -36.15
CA PHE A 513 -21.04 2.78 -35.35
C PHE A 513 -19.75 3.61 -35.36
N ASP A 514 -19.89 4.92 -35.58
CA ASP A 514 -18.77 5.85 -35.53
C ASP A 514 -18.33 6.06 -34.07
N VAL A 515 -17.21 5.45 -33.70
CA VAL A 515 -16.59 5.55 -32.37
C VAL A 515 -15.39 6.50 -32.39
N THR A 516 -15.32 7.41 -33.37
CA THR A 516 -14.15 8.29 -33.57
C THR A 516 -14.28 9.68 -32.94
N GLU A 517 -15.50 10.08 -32.58
CA GLU A 517 -15.78 11.35 -31.92
C GLU A 517 -16.03 11.16 -30.41
N HIS A 518 -14.96 11.29 -29.63
CA HIS A 518 -14.97 11.00 -28.20
C HIS A 518 -15.48 12.16 -27.32
N ARG A 519 -15.69 13.36 -27.85
CA ARG A 519 -16.38 14.46 -27.11
C ARG A 519 -17.87 14.17 -26.89
N ARG A 520 -18.41 13.19 -27.60
CA ARG A 520 -19.82 12.78 -27.53
C ARG A 520 -19.99 11.39 -26.91
N ASP A 521 -18.99 10.89 -26.17
CA ASP A 521 -19.00 9.54 -25.61
C ASP A 521 -20.26 9.25 -24.76
N GLU A 522 -20.78 10.20 -23.99
CA GLU A 522 -22.05 10.04 -23.27
C GLU A 522 -23.25 9.81 -24.19
N GLU A 523 -23.34 10.56 -25.28
CA GLU A 523 -24.40 10.40 -26.27
C GLU A 523 -24.24 9.10 -27.06
N ASN A 524 -23.00 8.82 -27.48
CA ASN A 524 -22.63 7.61 -28.21
C ASN A 524 -22.93 6.36 -27.39
N ALA A 525 -22.64 6.35 -26.09
CA ALA A 525 -22.97 5.25 -25.19
C ALA A 525 -24.48 5.00 -25.12
N ARG A 526 -25.30 6.05 -25.02
CA ARG A 526 -26.77 5.93 -25.02
C ARG A 526 -27.29 5.37 -26.33
N LEU A 527 -26.83 5.89 -27.47
CA LEU A 527 -27.21 5.42 -28.79
C LEU A 527 -26.81 3.96 -29.03
N LEU A 528 -25.59 3.58 -28.62
CA LEU A 528 -25.13 2.20 -28.67
C LEU A 528 -25.97 1.29 -27.77
N ALA A 529 -26.32 1.73 -26.55
CA ALA A 529 -27.18 0.98 -25.65
C ALA A 529 -28.58 0.76 -26.25
N GLU A 530 -29.16 1.78 -26.89
CA GLU A 530 -30.42 1.67 -27.63
C GLU A 530 -30.31 0.67 -28.79
N LEU A 531 -29.21 0.71 -29.57
CA LEU A 531 -28.98 -0.25 -30.66
C LEU A 531 -28.85 -1.69 -30.16
N VAL A 532 -28.12 -1.90 -29.05
CA VAL A 532 -27.98 -3.21 -28.40
C VAL A 532 -29.35 -3.73 -27.95
N ARG A 533 -30.15 -2.89 -27.27
CA ARG A 533 -31.51 -3.24 -26.80
C ARG A 533 -32.47 -3.49 -27.96
N ALA A 534 -32.46 -2.65 -28.98
CA ALA A 534 -33.33 -2.77 -30.16
C ALA A 534 -33.05 -4.05 -30.97
N ARG A 535 -31.80 -4.52 -30.98
CA ARG A 535 -31.40 -5.79 -31.58
C ARG A 535 -31.66 -7.01 -30.67
N GLY A 536 -32.17 -6.80 -29.46
CA GLY A 536 -32.45 -7.88 -28.50
C GLY A 536 -31.20 -8.61 -28.01
N LEU A 537 -30.03 -7.96 -28.08
CA LEU A 537 -28.77 -8.56 -27.65
C LEU A 537 -28.70 -8.58 -26.13
N GLN A 538 -28.53 -9.76 -25.54
CA GLN A 538 -28.27 -9.91 -24.11
C GLN A 538 -26.79 -10.05 -23.88
N LEU A 539 -26.24 -9.24 -22.98
CA LEU A 539 -24.80 -9.17 -22.76
C LEU A 539 -24.42 -9.54 -21.32
N ASP A 540 -23.31 -10.25 -21.16
CA ASP A 540 -22.63 -10.60 -19.91
C ASP A 540 -21.49 -9.65 -19.58
N GLY A 541 -20.86 -9.08 -20.61
CA GLY A 541 -19.69 -8.25 -20.47
C GLY A 541 -19.41 -7.45 -21.73
N CYS A 542 -18.63 -6.38 -21.55
CA CYS A 542 -18.24 -5.45 -22.59
C CYS A 542 -16.83 -4.93 -22.30
N PHE A 543 -15.94 -4.97 -23.29
CA PHE A 543 -14.57 -4.49 -23.13
C PHE A 543 -13.99 -3.95 -24.43
N SER A 544 -12.97 -3.10 -24.29
CA SER A 544 -12.11 -2.60 -25.35
C SER A 544 -10.65 -2.80 -24.94
N TYR A 545 -9.79 -3.01 -25.92
CA TYR A 545 -8.35 -2.88 -25.76
C TYR A 545 -7.78 -1.73 -26.61
N TRP A 546 -8.65 -1.00 -27.32
CA TRP A 546 -8.29 0.25 -28.00
C TRP A 546 -8.38 1.40 -27.01
N ASP A 547 -7.26 2.10 -26.84
CA ASP A 547 -7.05 3.08 -25.76
C ASP A 547 -8.07 4.22 -25.77
N ASP A 548 -8.48 4.68 -26.96
CA ASP A 548 -9.41 5.80 -27.10
C ASP A 548 -10.84 5.43 -26.70
N CYS A 549 -11.23 4.17 -26.90
CA CYS A 549 -12.59 3.71 -26.66
C CYS A 549 -12.84 3.30 -25.20
N LEU A 550 -11.86 3.37 -24.30
CA LEU A 550 -11.99 2.88 -22.92
C LEU A 550 -13.05 3.65 -22.12
N VAL A 551 -13.14 4.97 -22.31
CA VAL A 551 -14.16 5.81 -21.65
C VAL A 551 -15.56 5.49 -22.20
N LEU A 552 -15.72 5.45 -23.52
CA LEU A 552 -16.96 5.02 -24.18
C LEU A 552 -17.41 3.62 -23.72
N THR A 553 -16.47 2.68 -23.59
CA THR A 553 -16.72 1.32 -23.08
C THR A 553 -17.33 1.36 -21.68
N ALA A 554 -16.70 2.08 -20.76
CA ALA A 554 -17.19 2.18 -19.39
C ALA A 554 -18.57 2.85 -19.31
N LEU A 555 -18.82 3.88 -20.13
CA LEU A 555 -20.14 4.52 -20.22
C LEU A 555 -21.19 3.56 -20.79
N LEU A 556 -20.86 2.79 -21.82
CA LEU A 556 -21.78 1.78 -22.35
C LEU A 556 -22.09 0.70 -21.31
N CYS A 557 -21.08 0.22 -20.59
CA CYS A 557 -21.28 -0.71 -19.47
C CYS A 557 -22.22 -0.13 -18.42
N GLN A 558 -22.05 1.15 -18.07
CA GLN A 558 -22.93 1.84 -17.12
C GLN A 558 -24.38 1.90 -17.62
N GLU A 559 -24.60 2.27 -18.89
CA GLU A 559 -25.93 2.33 -19.52
C GLU A 559 -26.60 0.94 -19.58
N LEU A 560 -25.82 -0.12 -19.77
CA LEU A 560 -26.31 -1.50 -19.88
C LEU A 560 -26.34 -2.27 -18.55
N GLY A 561 -25.81 -1.70 -17.47
CA GLY A 561 -25.70 -2.37 -16.17
C GLY A 561 -24.68 -3.51 -16.14
N LEU A 562 -23.61 -3.43 -16.95
CA LEU A 562 -22.55 -4.43 -17.05
C LEU A 562 -21.37 -4.11 -16.10
N PRO A 563 -20.62 -5.14 -15.64
CA PRO A 563 -19.41 -4.93 -14.84
C PRO A 563 -18.33 -4.16 -15.61
N CYS A 564 -17.81 -3.08 -15.03
CA CYS A 564 -16.67 -2.34 -15.56
C CYS A 564 -16.08 -1.42 -14.48
N SER A 565 -14.84 -0.96 -14.68
CA SER A 565 -14.32 0.16 -13.90
C SER A 565 -15.17 1.43 -14.14
N PRO A 566 -15.39 2.28 -13.12
CA PRO A 566 -16.26 3.46 -13.26
C PRO A 566 -15.79 4.40 -14.37
N PRO A 567 -16.70 5.03 -15.14
CA PRO A 567 -16.31 5.99 -16.18
C PRO A 567 -15.43 7.13 -15.68
N ALA A 568 -15.66 7.59 -14.44
CA ALA A 568 -14.83 8.61 -13.81
C ALA A 568 -13.37 8.15 -13.60
N ALA A 569 -13.17 6.88 -13.22
CA ALA A 569 -11.83 6.29 -13.06
C ALA A 569 -11.12 6.15 -14.42
N MET A 570 -11.86 5.72 -15.46
CA MET A 570 -11.32 5.63 -16.82
C MET A 570 -10.92 7.00 -17.38
N ARG A 571 -11.77 8.03 -17.20
CA ARG A 571 -11.45 9.41 -17.62
C ARG A 571 -10.21 9.94 -16.89
N LEU A 572 -10.16 9.70 -15.57
CA LEU A 572 -9.02 10.11 -14.74
C LEU A 572 -7.71 9.48 -15.24
N ALA A 573 -7.70 8.17 -15.48
CA ALA A 573 -6.52 7.44 -15.95
C ALA A 573 -6.09 7.85 -17.37
N LYS A 574 -7.05 8.11 -18.25
CA LYS A 574 -6.79 8.46 -19.66
C LYS A 574 -6.18 9.86 -19.82
N GLN A 575 -6.51 10.81 -18.94
CA GLN A 575 -5.92 12.16 -18.96
C GLN A 575 -4.69 12.24 -18.06
N LYS A 576 -3.51 12.38 -18.66
CA LYS A 576 -2.22 12.24 -17.98
C LYS A 576 -2.02 13.26 -16.85
N SER A 577 -2.36 14.53 -17.06
CA SER A 577 -2.23 15.54 -16.00
C SER A 577 -3.20 15.29 -14.84
N CYS A 578 -4.45 14.90 -15.14
CA CYS A 578 -5.43 14.57 -14.12
C CYS A 578 -4.96 13.38 -13.28
N THR A 579 -4.40 12.34 -13.89
CA THR A 579 -3.81 11.20 -13.17
C THR A 579 -2.75 11.68 -12.17
N GLN A 580 -1.74 12.43 -12.63
CA GLN A 580 -0.65 12.90 -11.79
C GLN A 580 -1.15 13.80 -10.66
N LEU A 581 -1.96 14.81 -10.97
CA LEU A 581 -2.48 15.77 -9.99
C LEU A 581 -3.41 15.13 -8.96
N HIS A 582 -4.22 14.14 -9.38
CA HIS A 582 -5.06 13.37 -8.46
C HIS A 582 -4.22 12.54 -7.51
N LEU A 583 -3.27 11.77 -8.04
CA LEU A 583 -2.43 10.90 -7.21
C LEU A 583 -1.54 11.69 -6.25
N LEU A 584 -1.05 12.88 -6.64
CA LEU A 584 -0.33 13.78 -5.73
C LEU A 584 -1.13 14.14 -4.47
N ARG A 585 -2.47 14.18 -4.56
CA ARG A 585 -3.38 14.47 -3.44
C ARG A 585 -3.75 13.23 -2.64
N CYS A 586 -3.48 12.04 -3.17
CA CYS A 586 -3.76 10.75 -2.53
C CYS A 586 -2.68 10.43 -1.49
N HIS A 587 -2.78 11.09 -0.33
CA HIS A 587 -1.98 10.81 0.86
C HIS A 587 -2.66 9.80 1.78
N GLY A 588 -1.88 9.08 2.58
CA GLY A 588 -2.42 8.17 3.58
C GLY A 588 -2.55 6.73 3.09
N PRO A 589 -3.19 5.86 3.90
CA PRO A 589 -3.36 4.46 3.55
C PRO A 589 -4.29 4.26 2.33
N PRO A 590 -4.13 3.16 1.59
CA PRO A 590 -3.17 2.08 1.82
C PRO A 590 -1.74 2.48 1.41
N TRP A 591 -0.75 2.10 2.24
CA TRP A 591 0.66 2.46 2.03
C TRP A 591 1.38 1.46 1.11
N PRO A 592 2.43 1.88 0.37
CA PRO A 592 2.85 3.27 0.15
C PRO A 592 1.77 4.10 -0.54
N ALA A 593 1.65 5.38 -0.16
CA ALA A 593 0.62 6.26 -0.67
C ALA A 593 0.87 6.56 -2.16
N PRO A 594 -0.16 6.61 -3.01
CA PRO A 594 0.03 6.90 -4.44
C PRO A 594 0.74 8.23 -4.71
N SER A 595 0.64 9.21 -3.80
CA SER A 595 1.36 10.49 -3.90
C SER A 595 2.88 10.35 -3.96
N LEU A 596 3.46 9.22 -3.50
CA LEU A 596 4.90 8.97 -3.58
C LEU A 596 5.37 8.68 -5.01
N HIS A 597 4.48 8.23 -5.88
CA HIS A 597 4.82 7.82 -7.25
C HIS A 597 4.50 8.90 -8.28
N ALA A 598 3.58 9.81 -7.98
CA ALA A 598 3.23 10.92 -8.86
C ALA A 598 4.29 12.03 -8.85
N VAL A 599 4.27 12.86 -9.90
CA VAL A 599 5.15 14.01 -10.08
C VAL A 599 4.37 15.29 -10.40
N PRO A 600 4.91 16.47 -10.08
CA PRO A 600 4.36 17.74 -10.53
C PRO A 600 4.17 17.80 -12.05
N CYS A 601 3.02 18.33 -12.46
CA CYS A 601 2.73 18.65 -13.85
C CYS A 601 1.74 19.82 -13.94
N CYS A 602 1.63 20.41 -15.12
CA CYS A 602 0.69 21.48 -15.47
C CYS A 602 0.01 21.16 -16.80
N PRO A 603 -1.33 21.13 -16.89
CA PRO A 603 -2.04 21.09 -18.17
C PRO A 603 -1.84 22.41 -18.93
N LEU A 604 -1.83 22.31 -20.25
CA LEU A 604 -1.57 23.41 -21.19
C LEU A 604 -2.65 23.44 -22.27
N GLU A 605 -3.44 24.50 -22.30
CA GLU A 605 -4.45 24.76 -23.33
C GLU A 605 -4.17 26.05 -24.11
N SER A 606 -3.27 26.90 -23.62
CA SER A 606 -2.91 28.18 -24.20
C SER A 606 -1.46 28.57 -23.94
N GLU A 607 -0.92 29.52 -24.71
CA GLU A 607 0.42 30.10 -24.50
C GLU A 607 0.59 30.69 -23.09
N ALA A 608 -0.48 31.28 -22.53
CA ALA A 608 -0.47 31.81 -21.16
C ALA A 608 -0.33 30.69 -20.11
N ASP A 609 -0.72 29.45 -20.43
CA ASP A 609 -0.51 28.31 -19.54
C ASP A 609 0.95 27.87 -19.56
N VAL A 610 1.61 27.94 -20.72
CA VAL A 610 3.05 27.67 -20.87
C VAL A 610 3.86 28.61 -19.98
N GLU A 611 3.58 29.93 -20.04
CA GLU A 611 4.25 30.93 -19.19
C GLU A 611 4.11 30.63 -17.69
N ARG A 612 2.94 30.14 -17.25
CA ARG A 612 2.73 29.77 -15.85
C ARG A 612 3.40 28.46 -15.50
N ALA A 613 3.37 27.48 -16.40
CA ALA A 613 3.87 26.13 -16.16
C ALA A 613 5.40 26.09 -16.00
N VAL A 614 6.14 26.88 -16.78
CA VAL A 614 7.62 26.96 -16.69
C VAL A 614 8.11 27.49 -15.33
N HIS A 615 7.24 28.16 -14.56
CA HIS A 615 7.53 28.59 -13.19
C HIS A 615 7.10 27.59 -12.10
N GLN A 616 6.27 26.60 -12.45
CA GLN A 616 5.69 25.63 -11.51
C GLN A 616 6.33 24.25 -11.61
N VAL A 617 6.80 23.87 -12.81
CA VAL A 617 7.43 22.58 -13.07
C VAL A 617 8.94 22.77 -13.24
N PRO A 618 9.78 22.01 -12.53
CA PRO A 618 11.24 22.06 -12.73
C PRO A 618 11.63 21.70 -14.17
N LEU A 619 12.64 22.42 -14.70
CA LEU A 619 13.25 22.13 -16.00
C LEU A 619 14.64 21.46 -15.84
N PRO A 620 15.03 20.52 -16.72
CA PRO A 620 14.32 20.09 -17.93
C PRO A 620 13.01 19.37 -17.61
N GLY A 621 12.01 19.56 -18.48
CA GLY A 621 10.67 19.00 -18.35
C GLY A 621 10.28 18.20 -19.59
N VAL A 622 9.17 17.47 -19.50
CA VAL A 622 8.60 16.71 -20.61
C VAL A 622 7.26 17.32 -21.01
N MET A 623 7.17 17.77 -22.26
CA MET A 623 5.89 18.15 -22.85
C MET A 623 5.31 16.98 -23.60
N LYS A 624 4.05 16.63 -23.33
CA LYS A 624 3.33 15.55 -24.01
C LYS A 624 1.86 15.87 -24.22
N LEU A 625 1.22 15.19 -25.16
CA LEU A 625 -0.23 15.25 -25.38
C LEU A 625 -0.97 14.55 -24.23
N GLU A 626 -2.05 15.16 -23.74
CA GLU A 626 -2.88 14.63 -22.66
C GLU A 626 -3.42 13.24 -23.00
N PHE A 627 -3.95 13.09 -24.22
CA PHE A 627 -4.65 11.89 -24.69
C PHE A 627 -3.87 11.10 -25.74
N GLY A 628 -2.67 11.56 -26.11
CA GLY A 628 -1.87 10.94 -27.16
C GLY A 628 -1.24 9.60 -26.75
N ALA A 629 -0.78 8.85 -27.75
CA ALA A 629 -0.14 7.54 -27.59
C ALA A 629 1.10 7.43 -28.50
N GLY A 630 1.91 6.38 -28.33
CA GLY A 630 3.05 6.09 -29.21
C GLY A 630 4.17 7.12 -29.19
N ALA A 631 4.28 7.88 -28.09
CA ALA A 631 5.20 9.01 -27.94
C ALA A 631 5.01 10.17 -28.95
N VAL A 632 3.88 10.22 -29.67
CA VAL A 632 3.54 11.31 -30.58
C VAL A 632 3.45 12.63 -29.81
N GLY A 633 4.15 13.65 -30.29
CA GLY A 633 4.17 14.99 -29.67
C GLY A 633 4.93 15.08 -28.34
N VAL A 634 5.58 13.99 -27.88
CA VAL A 634 6.38 13.99 -26.64
C VAL A 634 7.76 14.59 -26.91
N ARG A 635 8.19 15.56 -26.09
CA ARG A 635 9.50 16.21 -26.22
C ARG A 635 10.08 16.62 -24.87
N LEU A 636 11.41 16.42 -24.74
CA LEU A 636 12.21 16.98 -23.66
C LEU A 636 12.47 18.46 -23.95
N VAL A 637 12.15 19.31 -22.98
CA VAL A 637 12.33 20.77 -23.07
C VAL A 637 13.24 21.24 -21.94
N GLU A 638 14.32 21.93 -22.28
CA GLU A 638 15.34 22.37 -21.32
C GLU A 638 15.07 23.75 -20.74
N ASP A 639 14.34 24.60 -21.46
CA ASP A 639 14.07 25.99 -21.10
C ASP A 639 12.68 26.47 -21.57
N ALA A 640 12.27 27.64 -21.10
CA ALA A 640 10.98 28.24 -21.45
C ALA A 640 10.82 28.52 -22.96
N PRO A 641 11.82 29.07 -23.69
CA PRO A 641 11.74 29.20 -25.14
C PRO A 641 11.42 27.90 -25.88
N GLN A 642 12.06 26.79 -25.51
CA GLN A 642 11.76 25.47 -26.09
C GLN A 642 10.34 25.00 -25.78
N CYS A 643 9.80 25.34 -24.61
CA CYS A 643 8.41 25.05 -24.26
C CYS A 643 7.42 25.77 -25.19
N HIS A 644 7.61 27.07 -25.39
CA HIS A 644 6.78 27.88 -26.29
C HIS A 644 6.87 27.40 -27.74
N GLU A 645 8.08 27.14 -28.24
CA GLU A 645 8.29 26.66 -29.61
C GLU A 645 7.55 25.33 -29.84
N HIS A 646 7.69 24.39 -28.89
CA HIS A 646 7.05 23.08 -29.00
C HIS A 646 5.52 23.17 -28.91
N PHE A 647 4.99 23.96 -27.98
CA PHE A 647 3.54 24.18 -27.85
C PHE A 647 2.94 24.81 -29.11
N SER A 648 3.55 25.88 -29.62
CA SER A 648 3.15 26.55 -30.86
C SER A 648 3.20 25.62 -32.07
N ARG A 649 4.18 24.70 -32.13
CA ARG A 649 4.30 23.70 -33.20
C ARG A 649 3.15 22.68 -33.15
N ILE A 650 2.93 22.04 -32.00
CA ILE A 650 1.87 21.04 -31.82
C ILE A 650 0.48 21.67 -32.05
N THR A 651 0.28 22.90 -31.57
CA THR A 651 -0.95 23.69 -31.78
C THR A 651 -1.16 24.10 -33.23
N ARG A 652 -0.18 23.96 -34.12
CA ARG A 652 -0.33 24.18 -35.56
C ARG A 652 -0.50 22.87 -36.31
N ASP A 653 0.32 21.88 -35.98
CA ASP A 653 0.53 20.70 -36.82
C ASP A 653 -0.42 19.55 -36.47
N LEU A 654 -0.94 19.49 -35.24
CA LEU A 654 -1.78 18.41 -34.75
C LEU A 654 -3.12 18.98 -34.26
N GLN A 655 -4.09 19.21 -35.16
CA GLN A 655 -5.44 19.71 -34.81
C GLN A 655 -6.46 18.58 -34.66
N GLY A 656 -6.28 17.48 -35.36
CA GLY A 656 -7.12 16.29 -35.27
C GLY A 656 -6.48 15.05 -35.89
N GLU A 657 -7.13 13.90 -35.77
CA GLU A 657 -6.56 12.60 -36.16
C GLU A 657 -6.18 12.48 -37.65
N ALA A 658 -6.76 13.33 -38.51
CA ALA A 658 -6.39 13.39 -39.92
C ALA A 658 -4.94 13.89 -40.12
N ASP A 659 -4.39 14.60 -39.14
CA ASP A 659 -3.04 15.14 -39.17
C ASP A 659 -2.02 14.07 -38.75
N HIS A 660 -2.33 13.25 -37.73
CA HIS A 660 -1.52 12.11 -37.31
C HIS A 660 -2.31 11.08 -36.50
N PRO A 661 -2.10 9.76 -36.70
CA PRO A 661 -2.62 8.75 -35.78
C PRO A 661 -1.98 8.92 -34.39
N GLY A 662 -2.75 8.74 -33.32
CA GLY A 662 -2.20 8.75 -31.95
C GLY A 662 -2.12 10.12 -31.27
N ILE A 663 -2.75 11.16 -31.83
CA ILE A 663 -2.92 12.46 -31.15
C ILE A 663 -3.87 12.34 -29.95
N GLY A 664 -4.75 11.33 -29.97
CA GLY A 664 -5.82 11.13 -29.00
C GLY A 664 -7.15 11.33 -29.69
N LEU A 665 -7.54 10.35 -30.51
CA LEU A 665 -8.71 10.34 -31.39
C LEU A 665 -9.90 11.07 -30.75
N GLY A 666 -10.42 12.11 -31.37
CA GLY A 666 -11.59 12.86 -30.89
C GLY A 666 -11.37 13.73 -29.63
N TRP A 667 -10.24 13.62 -28.92
CA TRP A 667 -9.95 14.40 -27.71
C TRP A 667 -9.26 15.74 -28.00
N GLY A 668 -8.60 15.88 -29.16
CA GLY A 668 -7.88 17.09 -29.56
C GLY A 668 -6.42 17.08 -29.12
N ASN A 669 -5.79 18.25 -29.06
CA ASN A 669 -4.35 18.40 -28.90
C ASN A 669 -3.91 19.07 -27.58
N ALA A 670 -4.76 18.98 -26.55
CA ALA A 670 -4.39 19.46 -25.22
C ALA A 670 -3.08 18.81 -24.75
N MET A 671 -2.23 19.60 -24.12
CA MET A 671 -0.89 19.17 -23.70
C MET A 671 -0.73 19.28 -22.18
N LEU A 672 0.36 18.70 -21.67
CA LEU A 672 0.88 18.99 -20.34
C LEU A 672 2.39 19.21 -20.37
N LEU A 673 2.89 19.99 -19.41
CA LEU A 673 4.29 20.02 -19.00
C LEU A 673 4.42 19.21 -17.70
N MET A 674 5.31 18.22 -17.69
CA MET A 674 5.57 17.33 -16.55
C MET A 674 7.05 17.39 -16.17
N GLU A 675 7.36 17.17 -14.88
CA GLU A 675 8.75 17.01 -14.44
C GLU A 675 9.44 15.88 -15.24
N PHE A 676 10.69 16.11 -15.67
CA PHE A 676 11.49 15.06 -16.28
C PHE A 676 11.97 14.07 -15.23
N ILE A 677 11.63 12.79 -15.42
CA ILE A 677 11.98 11.73 -14.48
C ILE A 677 13.20 10.98 -14.99
N GLU A 678 14.33 11.13 -14.29
CA GLU A 678 15.56 10.40 -14.58
C GLU A 678 15.53 8.98 -13.99
N GLY A 679 15.71 7.97 -14.83
CA GLY A 679 15.72 6.56 -14.43
C GLY A 679 15.57 5.59 -15.59
N THR A 680 15.61 4.29 -15.29
CA THR A 680 15.28 3.23 -16.26
C THR A 680 13.77 3.09 -16.38
N GLU A 681 13.28 2.79 -17.58
CA GLU A 681 11.85 2.72 -17.88
C GLU A 681 11.36 1.29 -17.89
N HIS A 682 10.15 1.08 -17.36
CA HIS A 682 9.56 -0.24 -17.17
C HIS A 682 8.05 -0.17 -17.36
N ASP A 683 7.49 -1.22 -17.95
CA ASP A 683 6.05 -1.40 -18.06
C ASP A 683 5.60 -2.51 -17.13
N VAL A 684 4.48 -2.27 -16.45
CA VAL A 684 3.88 -3.25 -15.54
C VAL A 684 2.46 -3.56 -16.02
N ASP A 685 2.27 -4.74 -16.58
CA ASP A 685 0.96 -5.28 -16.96
C ASP A 685 0.32 -5.99 -15.76
N LEU A 686 -0.72 -5.40 -15.19
CA LEU A 686 -1.46 -5.88 -14.03
C LEU A 686 -2.76 -6.54 -14.44
N VAL A 687 -3.13 -7.62 -13.75
CA VAL A 687 -4.50 -8.16 -13.75
C VAL A 687 -5.10 -7.93 -12.37
N VAL A 688 -6.16 -7.13 -12.29
CA VAL A 688 -6.81 -6.75 -11.03
C VAL A 688 -8.27 -7.19 -11.05
N TYR A 689 -8.74 -7.76 -9.95
CA TYR A 689 -10.13 -8.18 -9.78
C TYR A 689 -10.58 -7.97 -8.33
N GLY A 690 -11.70 -7.29 -8.12
CA GLY A 690 -12.24 -6.93 -6.81
C GLY A 690 -11.26 -6.12 -5.97
N GLY A 691 -10.49 -5.23 -6.61
CA GLY A 691 -9.45 -4.43 -5.96
C GLY A 691 -8.24 -5.24 -5.48
N ARG A 692 -8.07 -6.48 -5.96
CA ARG A 692 -6.94 -7.36 -5.62
C ARG A 692 -6.07 -7.64 -6.84
N LEU A 693 -4.76 -7.55 -6.67
CA LEU A 693 -3.79 -7.96 -7.66
C LEU A 693 -3.81 -9.49 -7.84
N LEU A 694 -4.05 -9.96 -9.06
CA LEU A 694 -4.03 -11.39 -9.41
C LEU A 694 -2.71 -11.81 -10.06
N ALA A 695 -2.16 -10.97 -10.92
CA ALA A 695 -0.87 -11.18 -11.58
C ALA A 695 -0.28 -9.84 -12.00
N ALA A 696 1.05 -9.79 -12.12
CA ALA A 696 1.79 -8.68 -12.69
C ALA A 696 2.91 -9.22 -13.58
N PHE A 697 3.19 -8.54 -14.68
CA PHE A 697 4.28 -8.85 -15.61
C PHE A 697 5.07 -7.59 -15.87
N VAL A 698 6.39 -7.64 -15.65
CA VAL A 698 7.27 -6.49 -15.81
C VAL A 698 8.16 -6.68 -17.03
N SER A 699 8.17 -5.69 -17.91
CA SER A 699 9.15 -5.55 -18.99
C SER A 699 10.04 -4.33 -18.77
N ASP A 700 11.31 -4.47 -19.13
CA ASP A 700 12.26 -3.36 -19.09
C ASP A 700 12.37 -2.74 -20.47
N ASN A 701 12.43 -1.41 -20.52
CA ASN A 701 12.61 -0.65 -21.74
C ASN A 701 14.05 -0.12 -21.89
N GLY A 702 14.53 -0.11 -23.13
CA GLY A 702 15.80 0.48 -23.52
C GLY A 702 15.76 2.01 -23.41
N PRO A 703 16.92 2.69 -23.47
CA PRO A 703 16.96 4.14 -23.49
C PRO A 703 16.23 4.69 -24.73
N THR A 704 15.41 5.73 -24.52
CA THR A 704 14.66 6.41 -25.60
C THR A 704 15.57 7.32 -26.43
N ARG A 705 15.09 7.72 -27.62
CA ARG A 705 15.81 8.66 -28.51
C ARG A 705 15.47 10.11 -28.20
N LEU A 706 16.27 10.73 -27.33
CA LEU A 706 16.14 12.16 -26.99
C LEU A 706 16.44 13.08 -28.20
N PRO A 707 15.79 14.25 -28.31
CA PRO A 707 14.83 14.84 -27.37
C PRO A 707 13.39 14.30 -27.49
N GLY A 708 13.14 13.35 -28.40
CA GLY A 708 11.89 12.57 -28.43
C GLY A 708 11.88 11.48 -27.37
N PHE A 709 10.83 10.66 -27.37
CA PHE A 709 10.66 9.55 -26.44
C PHE A 709 10.23 8.25 -27.13
N THR A 710 10.53 8.11 -28.42
CA THR A 710 10.22 6.88 -29.17
C THR A 710 10.90 5.67 -28.53
N GLU A 711 10.12 4.62 -28.31
CA GLU A 711 10.59 3.32 -27.80
C GLU A 711 11.63 2.71 -28.75
N THR A 712 12.68 2.11 -28.18
CA THR A 712 13.83 1.62 -28.95
C THR A 712 14.05 0.12 -28.81
N ALA A 713 13.93 -0.40 -27.60
CA ALA A 713 14.17 -1.79 -27.26
C ALA A 713 13.39 -2.19 -26.00
N ALA A 714 13.16 -3.49 -25.83
CA ALA A 714 12.59 -4.03 -24.60
C ALA A 714 13.12 -5.43 -24.30
N CYS A 715 13.02 -5.85 -23.04
CA CYS A 715 13.19 -7.24 -22.65
C CYS A 715 12.09 -7.72 -21.69
N MET A 716 11.83 -9.03 -21.71
CA MET A 716 10.94 -9.70 -20.77
C MET A 716 11.42 -11.15 -20.51
N PRO A 717 11.36 -11.66 -19.27
CA PRO A 717 11.02 -10.95 -18.02
C PRO A 717 12.01 -9.82 -17.71
N THR A 718 11.63 -8.94 -16.78
CA THR A 718 12.56 -7.94 -16.22
C THR A 718 13.87 -8.57 -15.73
N GLY A 719 14.98 -7.88 -15.96
CA GLY A 719 16.30 -8.22 -15.43
C GLY A 719 16.58 -7.59 -14.05
N LEU A 720 15.62 -6.88 -13.48
CA LEU A 720 15.76 -6.21 -12.18
C LEU A 720 15.90 -7.20 -11.02
N ALA A 721 16.49 -6.72 -9.92
CA ALA A 721 16.47 -7.47 -8.66
C ALA A 721 15.01 -7.67 -8.18
N PRO A 722 14.68 -8.79 -7.52
CA PRO A 722 13.32 -9.06 -7.03
C PRO A 722 12.74 -7.94 -6.17
N GLU A 723 13.59 -7.21 -5.44
CA GLU A 723 13.20 -6.06 -4.64
C GLU A 723 12.68 -4.89 -5.48
N GLN A 724 13.34 -4.61 -6.59
CA GLN A 724 13.00 -3.52 -7.50
C GLN A 724 11.77 -3.86 -8.35
N GLU A 725 11.66 -5.11 -8.80
CA GLU A 725 10.46 -5.63 -9.48
C GLU A 725 9.22 -5.47 -8.57
N ALA A 726 9.31 -5.91 -7.31
CA ALA A 726 8.21 -5.78 -6.36
C ALA A 726 7.83 -4.31 -6.07
N GLN A 727 8.82 -3.39 -6.05
CA GLN A 727 8.55 -1.96 -5.91
C GLN A 727 7.76 -1.42 -7.10
N LEU A 728 8.13 -1.77 -8.33
CA LEU A 728 7.40 -1.39 -9.54
C LEU A 728 5.98 -1.93 -9.53
N VAL A 729 5.82 -3.23 -9.23
CA VAL A 729 4.50 -3.87 -9.15
C VAL A 729 3.62 -3.20 -8.09
N GLN A 730 4.17 -2.92 -6.90
CA GLN A 730 3.41 -2.24 -5.85
C GLN A 730 3.05 -0.80 -6.25
N ALA A 731 3.99 -0.06 -6.84
CA ALA A 731 3.74 1.31 -7.30
C ALA A 731 2.63 1.35 -8.35
N ALA A 732 2.73 0.49 -9.37
CA ALA A 732 1.72 0.35 -10.41
C ALA A 732 0.34 0.04 -9.82
N PHE A 733 0.28 -0.97 -8.94
CA PHE A 733 -0.97 -1.39 -8.31
C PHE A 733 -1.58 -0.28 -7.44
N ARG A 734 -0.77 0.44 -6.66
CA ARG A 734 -1.22 1.56 -5.83
C ARG A 734 -1.73 2.74 -6.66
N CYS A 735 -1.09 3.05 -7.78
CA CYS A 735 -1.55 4.09 -8.69
C CYS A 735 -2.91 3.73 -9.31
N CYS A 736 -3.10 2.47 -9.74
CA CYS A 736 -4.39 1.98 -10.23
C CYS A 736 -5.49 2.09 -9.16
N LEU A 737 -5.25 1.58 -7.95
CA LEU A 737 -6.21 1.69 -6.85
C LEU A 737 -6.51 3.15 -6.49
N GLY A 738 -5.49 4.01 -6.49
CA GLY A 738 -5.62 5.45 -6.23
C GLY A 738 -6.53 6.16 -7.24
N CYS A 739 -6.58 5.67 -8.49
CA CYS A 739 -7.49 6.16 -9.53
C CYS A 739 -8.88 5.49 -9.51
N GLY A 740 -9.11 4.50 -8.64
CA GLY A 740 -10.35 3.73 -8.59
C GLY A 740 -10.45 2.63 -9.65
N LEU A 741 -9.32 2.19 -10.22
CA LEU A 741 -9.25 1.07 -11.15
C LEU A 741 -9.17 -0.26 -10.38
N LEU A 742 -10.32 -0.90 -10.18
CA LEU A 742 -10.46 -2.06 -9.29
C LEU A 742 -10.62 -3.39 -10.02
N ASP A 743 -11.06 -3.35 -11.29
CA ASP A 743 -11.38 -4.52 -12.09
C ASP A 743 -10.94 -4.25 -13.53
N GLY A 744 -9.88 -4.93 -13.97
CA GLY A 744 -9.39 -4.84 -15.35
C GLY A 744 -7.99 -5.40 -15.55
N VAL A 745 -7.52 -5.27 -16.78
CA VAL A 745 -6.11 -5.43 -17.14
C VAL A 745 -5.58 -4.04 -17.42
N PHE A 746 -4.48 -3.68 -16.76
CA PHE A 746 -3.92 -2.32 -16.81
C PHE A 746 -2.43 -2.40 -17.10
N ASN A 747 -1.95 -1.56 -18.00
CA ASN A 747 -0.54 -1.38 -18.26
C ASN A 747 -0.12 -0.05 -17.64
N VAL A 748 0.93 -0.08 -16.82
CA VAL A 748 1.40 1.09 -16.09
C VAL A 748 2.86 1.33 -16.42
N GLU A 749 3.16 2.52 -16.94
CA GLU A 749 4.50 2.90 -17.37
C GLU A 749 5.18 3.67 -16.22
N LEU A 750 6.38 3.23 -15.83
CA LEU A 750 7.09 3.72 -14.67
C LEU A 750 8.57 3.99 -15.01
N LYS A 751 9.15 5.03 -14.42
CA LYS A 751 10.59 5.15 -14.27
C LYS A 751 11.01 4.62 -12.91
N LEU A 752 12.03 3.76 -12.86
CA LEU A 752 12.72 3.40 -11.63
C LEU A 752 13.86 4.38 -11.38
N THR A 753 13.68 5.24 -10.38
CA THR A 753 14.68 6.24 -9.97
C THR A 753 15.48 5.78 -8.76
N ARG A 754 16.51 6.53 -8.35
CA ARG A 754 17.23 6.27 -7.09
C ARG A 754 16.33 6.38 -5.85
N ALA A 755 15.25 7.15 -5.93
CA ALA A 755 14.27 7.32 -4.85
C ALA A 755 13.07 6.36 -4.96
N GLY A 756 13.10 5.42 -5.91
CA GLY A 756 12.04 4.45 -6.18
C GLY A 756 11.21 4.78 -7.44
N PRO A 757 10.14 4.00 -7.68
CA PRO A 757 9.30 4.14 -8.88
C PRO A 757 8.52 5.45 -8.95
N LYS A 758 8.48 6.04 -10.15
CA LYS A 758 7.71 7.23 -10.49
C LYS A 758 6.86 6.98 -11.73
N LEU A 759 5.59 7.37 -11.66
CA LEU A 759 4.58 7.14 -12.68
C LEU A 759 4.83 8.02 -13.90
N ILE A 760 4.84 7.42 -15.09
CA ILE A 760 4.78 8.11 -16.38
C ILE A 760 3.31 8.27 -16.79
N GLU A 761 2.58 7.15 -16.84
CA GLU A 761 1.14 7.09 -17.16
C GLU A 761 0.50 5.73 -16.82
N ILE A 762 -0.83 5.70 -16.83
CA ILE A 762 -1.64 4.49 -16.69
C ILE A 762 -2.45 4.31 -17.97
N ASN A 763 -2.25 3.18 -18.65
CA ASN A 763 -3.07 2.73 -19.75
C ASN A 763 -4.15 1.79 -19.20
N PRO A 764 -5.46 2.14 -19.20
CA PRO A 764 -6.50 1.31 -18.60
C PRO A 764 -6.90 0.08 -19.47
N ARG A 765 -5.89 -0.59 -20.04
CA ARG A 765 -5.94 -1.75 -20.94
C ARG A 765 -4.64 -2.54 -20.82
N MET A 766 -4.56 -3.69 -21.49
CA MET A 766 -3.29 -4.41 -21.68
C MET A 766 -2.26 -3.59 -22.48
N GLY A 767 -0.98 -3.89 -22.26
CA GLY A 767 0.16 -3.31 -22.95
C GLY A 767 0.10 -3.47 -24.46
N GLY A 768 0.65 -2.48 -25.16
CA GLY A 768 0.63 -2.40 -26.62
C GLY A 768 1.65 -3.33 -27.29
N PHE A 769 1.77 -3.16 -28.61
CA PHE A 769 2.80 -3.79 -29.43
C PHE A 769 2.89 -5.32 -29.28
N TYR A 770 3.95 -5.81 -28.64
CA TYR A 770 4.29 -7.23 -28.52
C TYR A 770 4.09 -7.76 -27.09
N LEU A 771 3.75 -6.91 -26.12
CA LEU A 771 3.73 -7.27 -24.70
C LEU A 771 2.75 -8.41 -24.41
N ARG A 772 1.52 -8.35 -24.93
CA ARG A 772 0.55 -9.45 -24.81
C ARG A 772 1.12 -10.78 -25.33
N ASP A 773 1.72 -10.76 -26.52
CA ASP A 773 2.21 -11.98 -27.18
C ASP A 773 3.42 -12.55 -26.42
N TRP A 774 4.30 -11.68 -25.88
CA TRP A 774 5.42 -12.09 -25.04
C TRP A 774 4.96 -12.67 -23.71
N ILE A 775 3.95 -12.07 -23.07
CA ILE A 775 3.38 -12.59 -21.81
C ILE A 775 2.76 -13.97 -22.04
N LEU A 776 2.05 -14.14 -23.16
CA LEU A 776 1.49 -15.44 -23.55
C LEU A 776 2.59 -16.48 -23.83
N GLU A 777 3.63 -16.12 -24.57
CA GLU A 777 4.73 -17.03 -24.90
C GLU A 777 5.53 -17.45 -23.65
N LEU A 778 5.90 -16.48 -22.80
CA LEU A 778 6.78 -16.70 -21.67
C LEU A 778 6.07 -17.30 -20.45
N TYR A 779 4.85 -16.86 -20.16
CA TYR A 779 4.13 -17.24 -18.94
C TYR A 779 2.91 -18.13 -19.21
N GLY A 780 2.46 -18.25 -20.46
CA GLY A 780 1.24 -18.98 -20.81
C GLY A 780 -0.04 -18.27 -20.37
N VAL A 781 0.01 -16.95 -20.18
CA VAL A 781 -1.13 -16.13 -19.74
C VAL A 781 -1.63 -15.28 -20.90
N ASP A 782 -2.90 -15.43 -21.28
CA ASP A 782 -3.53 -14.58 -22.29
C ASP A 782 -4.26 -13.41 -21.61
N LEU A 783 -3.66 -12.21 -21.68
CA LEU A 783 -4.23 -11.00 -21.11
C LEU A 783 -5.57 -10.60 -21.77
N LEU A 784 -5.80 -10.96 -23.02
CA LEU A 784 -7.07 -10.67 -23.70
C LEU A 784 -8.21 -11.51 -23.11
N LEU A 785 -7.94 -12.80 -22.88
CA LEU A 785 -8.87 -13.69 -22.17
C LEU A 785 -9.10 -13.21 -20.73
N ALA A 786 -8.04 -12.80 -20.02
CA ALA A 786 -8.18 -12.24 -18.67
C ALA A 786 -9.09 -10.98 -18.66
N ALA A 787 -8.87 -10.05 -19.59
CA ALA A 787 -9.70 -8.84 -19.71
C ALA A 787 -11.18 -9.18 -20.00
N ALA A 788 -11.44 -10.12 -20.91
CA ALA A 788 -12.79 -10.57 -21.22
C ALA A 788 -13.46 -11.25 -20.02
N MET A 789 -12.74 -12.11 -19.29
CA MET A 789 -13.26 -12.73 -18.06
C MET A 789 -13.64 -11.67 -17.02
N VAL A 790 -12.77 -10.70 -16.77
CA VAL A 790 -13.04 -9.61 -15.82
C VAL A 790 -14.25 -8.79 -16.24
N ALA A 791 -14.39 -8.47 -17.53
CA ALA A 791 -15.53 -7.75 -18.07
C ALA A 791 -16.85 -8.52 -17.90
N CYS A 792 -16.81 -9.85 -17.89
CA CYS A 792 -17.95 -10.70 -17.58
C CYS A 792 -18.18 -10.93 -16.08
N GLY A 793 -17.44 -10.24 -15.19
CA GLY A 793 -17.52 -10.44 -13.75
C GLY A 793 -16.99 -11.81 -13.29
N LEU A 794 -16.08 -12.40 -14.07
CA LEU A 794 -15.44 -13.68 -13.77
C LEU A 794 -14.00 -13.46 -13.35
N ARG A 795 -13.61 -14.01 -12.21
CA ARG A 795 -12.21 -13.98 -11.75
C ARG A 795 -11.34 -14.86 -12.67
N PRO A 796 -10.31 -14.30 -13.34
CA PRO A 796 -9.37 -15.10 -14.12
C PRO A 796 -8.63 -16.14 -13.28
N ALA A 797 -8.52 -17.37 -13.79
CA ALA A 797 -7.74 -18.43 -13.18
C ALA A 797 -6.28 -18.32 -13.63
N LEU A 798 -5.47 -17.58 -12.87
CA LEU A 798 -4.06 -17.34 -13.16
C LEU A 798 -3.15 -18.14 -12.22
N PRO A 799 -1.93 -18.52 -12.66
CA PRO A 799 -0.93 -19.10 -11.77
C PRO A 799 -0.60 -18.12 -10.63
N THR A 800 -0.46 -18.62 -9.40
CA THR A 800 -0.14 -17.78 -8.23
C THR A 800 1.25 -17.15 -8.31
N HIS A 801 2.19 -17.79 -9.01
CA HIS A 801 3.54 -17.30 -9.29
C HIS A 801 3.95 -17.68 -10.72
N PRO A 802 3.54 -16.90 -11.74
CA PRO A 802 3.89 -17.21 -13.12
C PRO A 802 5.42 -17.11 -13.29
N ARG A 803 6.06 -18.21 -13.66
CA ARG A 803 7.50 -18.25 -13.98
C ARG A 803 7.69 -18.19 -15.48
N ALA A 804 8.55 -17.29 -15.94
CA ALA A 804 8.91 -17.19 -17.35
C ALA A 804 9.64 -18.46 -17.81
N ARG A 805 9.31 -18.94 -19.01
CA ARG A 805 9.92 -20.12 -19.64
C ARG A 805 11.21 -19.83 -20.42
N GLY A 806 11.61 -18.56 -20.48
CA GLY A 806 12.75 -18.07 -21.23
C GLY A 806 12.81 -16.54 -21.15
N HIS A 807 13.56 -15.93 -22.06
CA HIS A 807 13.72 -14.49 -22.19
C HIS A 807 13.51 -14.08 -23.65
N LEU A 808 12.86 -12.94 -23.83
CA LEU A 808 12.71 -12.24 -25.10
C LEU A 808 13.41 -10.89 -24.99
N VAL A 809 14.20 -10.54 -26.00
CA VAL A 809 14.81 -9.22 -26.14
C VAL A 809 14.50 -8.75 -27.55
N GLY A 810 14.04 -7.50 -27.69
CA GLY A 810 13.63 -6.94 -28.97
C GLY A 810 14.06 -5.50 -29.18
N VAL A 811 14.05 -5.08 -30.44
CA VAL A 811 14.24 -3.69 -30.87
C VAL A 811 13.10 -3.24 -31.78
N MET A 812 12.81 -1.95 -31.71
CA MET A 812 11.94 -1.25 -32.66
C MET A 812 12.74 -0.90 -33.92
N CYS A 813 12.11 -1.04 -35.07
CA CYS A 813 12.64 -0.61 -36.36
C CYS A 813 11.86 0.61 -36.85
N LEU A 814 12.55 1.73 -36.94
CA LEU A 814 12.03 3.01 -37.42
C LEU A 814 12.22 3.14 -38.94
N ALA A 815 11.20 3.64 -39.66
CA ALA A 815 11.31 3.87 -41.10
C ALA A 815 12.43 4.87 -41.45
N SER A 816 12.54 5.94 -40.67
CA SER A 816 13.57 7.00 -40.78
C SER A 816 15.00 6.47 -40.72
N GLN A 817 15.24 5.44 -39.91
CA GLN A 817 16.59 4.90 -39.65
C GLN A 817 16.89 3.64 -40.46
N HIS A 818 15.87 2.84 -40.76
CA HIS A 818 16.05 1.50 -41.31
C HIS A 818 15.47 1.34 -42.72
N LEU A 819 15.11 2.42 -43.43
CA LEU A 819 14.50 2.35 -44.76
C LEU A 819 15.26 1.43 -45.72
N GLN A 820 16.59 1.56 -45.77
CA GLN A 820 17.43 0.72 -46.64
C GLN A 820 17.33 -0.76 -46.26
N ALA A 821 17.47 -1.10 -44.98
CA ALA A 821 17.37 -2.48 -44.51
C ALA A 821 15.95 -3.03 -44.73
N LEU A 822 14.92 -2.29 -44.33
CA LEU A 822 13.50 -2.67 -44.46
C LEU A 822 13.03 -2.76 -45.91
N SER A 823 13.75 -2.16 -46.86
CA SER A 823 13.50 -2.30 -48.30
C SER A 823 14.35 -3.40 -48.96
N SER A 824 15.26 -4.04 -48.23
CA SER A 824 16.19 -5.04 -48.76
C SER A 824 16.39 -6.23 -47.82
N THR A 825 17.46 -6.24 -47.03
CA THR A 825 17.90 -7.34 -46.16
C THR A 825 16.89 -7.69 -45.08
N ALA A 826 16.22 -6.70 -44.50
CA ALA A 826 15.17 -6.81 -43.49
C ALA A 826 13.77 -6.55 -44.08
N SER A 827 13.52 -6.91 -45.34
CA SER A 827 12.19 -6.78 -45.95
C SER A 827 11.12 -7.47 -45.11
N ARG A 828 9.87 -7.00 -45.26
CA ARG A 828 8.71 -7.60 -44.59
C ARG A 828 8.63 -9.11 -44.83
N GLU A 829 8.87 -9.55 -46.06
CA GLU A 829 8.84 -10.95 -46.46
C GLU A 829 9.97 -11.74 -45.79
N THR A 830 11.17 -11.17 -45.73
CA THR A 830 12.32 -11.79 -45.04
C THR A 830 12.06 -11.93 -43.54
N LEU A 831 11.62 -10.86 -42.88
CA LEU A 831 11.31 -10.87 -41.44
C LEU A 831 10.19 -11.85 -41.11
N GLN A 832 9.15 -11.91 -41.95
CA GLN A 832 8.07 -12.89 -41.81
C GLN A 832 8.58 -14.32 -42.02
N ALA A 833 9.47 -14.58 -42.99
CA ALA A 833 10.03 -15.90 -43.22
C ALA A 833 10.89 -16.37 -42.02
N LEU A 834 11.70 -15.48 -41.45
CA LEU A 834 12.50 -15.77 -40.24
C LEU A 834 11.60 -15.99 -39.01
N HIS A 835 10.48 -15.27 -38.93
CA HIS A 835 9.47 -15.49 -37.89
C HIS A 835 8.81 -16.86 -38.01
N ASP A 836 8.39 -17.25 -39.22
CA ASP A 836 7.76 -18.54 -39.49
C ASP A 836 8.73 -19.72 -39.20
N GLN A 837 10.04 -19.50 -39.33
CA GLN A 837 11.10 -20.45 -38.96
C GLN A 837 11.41 -20.48 -37.46
N GLY A 838 10.82 -19.57 -36.66
CA GLY A 838 11.06 -19.44 -35.23
C GLY A 838 12.40 -18.80 -34.85
N LEU A 839 13.17 -18.31 -35.82
CA LEU A 839 14.49 -17.67 -35.60
C LEU A 839 14.38 -16.28 -34.98
N LEU A 840 13.27 -15.58 -35.25
CA LEU A 840 12.94 -14.30 -34.62
C LEU A 840 11.43 -14.19 -34.34
N ARG A 841 11.04 -13.18 -33.57
CA ARG A 841 9.65 -12.73 -33.39
C ARG A 841 9.49 -11.44 -34.15
N PHE A 842 8.57 -11.41 -35.12
CA PHE A 842 8.29 -10.24 -35.94
C PHE A 842 6.93 -9.67 -35.57
N ASN A 843 6.86 -8.36 -35.32
CA ASN A 843 5.61 -7.65 -35.12
C ASN A 843 5.52 -6.44 -36.04
N LEU A 844 4.59 -6.45 -36.99
CA LEU A 844 4.35 -5.31 -37.86
C LEU A 844 3.40 -4.33 -37.17
N LEU A 845 3.76 -3.05 -37.19
CA LEU A 845 3.01 -1.98 -36.51
C LEU A 845 2.36 -1.05 -37.54
N GLU A 846 3.10 -0.71 -38.60
CA GLU A 846 2.63 0.10 -39.72
C GLU A 846 2.50 -0.71 -41.01
N GLU A 847 1.45 -0.43 -41.80
CA GLU A 847 1.26 -1.11 -43.09
C GLU A 847 2.12 -0.50 -44.21
N VAL A 848 2.46 0.78 -44.06
CA VAL A 848 3.14 1.57 -45.09
C VAL A 848 4.50 2.00 -44.56
N LEU A 849 5.55 1.69 -45.32
CA LEU A 849 6.92 2.09 -44.99
C LEU A 849 7.19 3.50 -45.51
N VAL A 850 6.71 4.51 -44.78
CA VAL A 850 6.93 5.93 -45.11
C VAL A 850 7.54 6.64 -43.90
N PRO A 851 8.63 7.39 -44.07
CA PRO A 851 9.15 8.27 -43.02
C PRO A 851 8.13 9.39 -42.72
N GLY A 852 7.73 9.50 -41.45
CA GLY A 852 6.87 10.58 -40.95
C GLY A 852 7.67 11.69 -40.25
N GLU A 853 7.01 12.82 -40.02
CA GLU A 853 7.57 13.93 -39.22
C GLU A 853 7.68 13.56 -37.73
N TYR A 854 6.72 12.77 -37.23
CA TYR A 854 6.78 12.16 -35.91
C TYR A 854 7.33 10.72 -36.05
N GLU A 855 8.39 10.43 -35.30
CA GLU A 855 9.14 9.17 -35.43
C GLU A 855 8.40 8.03 -34.72
N GLU A 856 7.72 7.18 -35.50
CA GLU A 856 7.02 5.98 -35.02
C GLU A 856 7.71 4.66 -35.44
N PRO A 857 7.61 3.60 -34.63
CA PRO A 857 8.04 2.27 -35.00
C PRO A 857 7.23 1.68 -36.17
N TYR A 858 7.92 1.27 -37.24
CA TYR A 858 7.32 0.54 -38.36
C TYR A 858 7.05 -0.93 -38.00
N CYS A 859 8.02 -1.56 -37.33
CA CYS A 859 7.90 -2.92 -36.84
C CYS A 859 8.80 -3.16 -35.62
N SER A 860 8.63 -4.28 -34.93
CA SER A 860 9.57 -4.78 -33.94
C SER A 860 10.10 -6.16 -34.31
N VAL A 861 11.36 -6.42 -33.95
CA VAL A 861 12.01 -7.72 -34.08
C VAL A 861 12.59 -8.14 -32.73
N ALA A 862 12.44 -9.41 -32.37
CA ALA A 862 12.94 -9.93 -31.11
C ALA A 862 13.48 -11.35 -31.23
N CYS A 863 14.39 -11.72 -30.32
CA CYS A 863 14.94 -13.06 -30.23
C CYS A 863 14.66 -13.67 -28.86
N ALA A 864 14.36 -14.97 -28.87
CA ALA A 864 14.19 -15.76 -27.65
C ALA A 864 15.50 -16.45 -27.27
N GLY A 865 15.72 -16.60 -25.96
CA GLY A 865 16.83 -17.35 -25.39
C GLY A 865 16.50 -17.91 -24.00
N PRO A 866 17.24 -18.93 -23.52
CA PRO A 866 17.07 -19.46 -22.17
C PRO A 866 17.55 -18.48 -21.09
N SER A 867 18.44 -17.54 -21.44
CA SER A 867 18.91 -16.45 -20.58
C SER A 867 18.80 -15.10 -21.28
N LEU A 868 18.74 -14.01 -20.51
CA LEU A 868 18.75 -12.65 -21.04
C LEU A 868 19.98 -12.39 -21.92
N ALA A 869 21.16 -12.83 -21.46
CA ALA A 869 22.42 -12.68 -22.19
C ALA A 869 22.40 -13.38 -23.56
N GLU A 870 21.85 -14.59 -23.65
CA GLU A 870 21.78 -15.33 -24.90
C GLU A 870 20.75 -14.72 -25.87
N ALA A 871 19.57 -14.33 -25.38
CA ALA A 871 18.56 -13.64 -26.18
C ALA A 871 19.11 -12.33 -26.77
N ARG A 872 19.82 -11.54 -25.94
CA ARG A 872 20.49 -10.30 -26.34
C ARG A 872 21.59 -10.53 -27.39
N LEU A 873 22.43 -11.54 -27.21
CA LEU A 873 23.51 -11.85 -28.16
C LEU A 873 22.94 -12.28 -29.53
N ARG A 874 21.91 -13.13 -29.53
CA ARG A 874 21.22 -13.56 -30.75
C ARG A 874 20.60 -12.38 -31.50
N LEU A 875 19.91 -11.50 -30.78
CA LEU A 875 19.31 -10.30 -31.38
C LEU A 875 20.37 -9.40 -32.01
N LEU A 876 21.48 -9.15 -31.30
CA LEU A 876 22.56 -8.29 -31.80
C LEU A 876 23.16 -8.84 -33.10
N GLY A 877 23.50 -10.14 -33.12
CA GLY A 877 24.05 -10.78 -34.33
C GLY A 877 23.07 -10.77 -35.50
N LEU A 878 21.78 -10.97 -35.22
CA LEU A 878 20.73 -10.91 -36.24
C LEU A 878 20.55 -9.49 -36.78
N CYS A 879 20.54 -8.47 -35.92
CA CYS A 879 20.42 -7.07 -36.34
C CYS A 879 21.61 -6.62 -37.19
N GLN A 880 22.83 -7.09 -36.86
CA GLN A 880 24.03 -6.84 -37.67
C GLN A 880 23.93 -7.51 -39.04
N GLY A 881 23.53 -8.78 -39.08
CA GLY A 881 23.36 -9.52 -40.34
C GLY A 881 22.26 -8.95 -41.24
N LEU A 882 21.20 -8.39 -40.65
CA LEU A 882 20.10 -7.76 -41.39
C LEU A 882 20.34 -6.28 -41.72
N GLY A 883 21.42 -5.66 -41.23
CA GLY A 883 21.68 -4.22 -41.41
C GLY A 883 20.72 -3.31 -40.63
N ILE A 884 20.06 -3.84 -39.59
CA ILE A 884 19.26 -3.05 -38.64
C ILE A 884 20.19 -2.30 -37.68
N ASP A 885 21.31 -2.91 -37.30
CA ASP A 885 22.35 -2.24 -36.51
C ASP A 885 23.15 -1.27 -37.40
N GLY A 886 23.29 -0.02 -36.96
CA GLY A 886 23.97 1.02 -37.73
C GLY A 886 24.50 2.17 -36.87
N PRO A 887 25.31 3.07 -37.45
CA PRO A 887 25.96 4.16 -36.70
C PRO A 887 24.97 5.15 -36.07
N HIS A 888 23.79 5.34 -36.67
CA HIS A 888 22.73 6.25 -36.18
C HIS A 888 21.61 5.53 -35.40
N TYR A 889 21.66 4.20 -35.34
CA TYR A 889 20.79 3.36 -34.52
C TYR A 889 21.59 2.20 -33.92
N PRO A 890 22.54 2.49 -33.00
CA PRO A 890 23.41 1.46 -32.45
C PRO A 890 22.62 0.53 -31.53
N VAL A 891 22.30 -0.67 -32.01
CA VAL A 891 21.45 -1.64 -31.28
C VAL A 891 22.09 -2.00 -29.94
N ALA A 892 23.42 -2.14 -29.89
CA ALA A 892 24.14 -2.42 -28.65
C ALA A 892 23.92 -1.38 -27.55
N HIS A 893 23.72 -0.10 -27.90
CA HIS A 893 23.41 0.97 -26.95
C HIS A 893 21.99 0.82 -26.39
N PHE A 894 21.00 0.58 -27.25
CA PHE A 894 19.61 0.39 -26.80
C PHE A 894 19.41 -0.87 -25.95
N LEU A 895 20.24 -1.89 -26.18
CA LEU A 895 20.27 -3.11 -25.35
C LEU A 895 21.16 -2.99 -24.11
N SER A 896 21.75 -1.82 -23.83
CA SER A 896 22.78 -1.67 -22.79
C SER A 896 22.22 -1.70 -21.36
N HIS A 897 20.91 -1.47 -21.19
CA HIS A 897 20.22 -1.58 -19.91
C HIS A 897 19.92 -3.04 -19.50
N PHE A 898 20.00 -3.98 -20.45
CA PHE A 898 19.67 -5.40 -20.24
C PHE A 898 20.94 -6.22 -19.94
N LYS A 899 21.61 -5.93 -18.82
CA LYS A 899 22.90 -6.55 -18.45
C LYS A 899 22.79 -7.66 -17.43
#